data_AF-A0AAD3HJS5-F1
#
_entry.id   AF-A0AAD3HJS5-F1
#
_cell.length_a   1.000
_cell.length_b   1.000
_cell.length_c   1.000
_cell.angle_alpha   90.00
_cell.angle_beta   90.00
_cell.angle_gamma   90.00
#
_symmetry.space_group_name_H-M   'P 1'
#
loop_
_entity.id
_entity.type
_entity.pdbx_description
1 polymer ?
#
loop_
_entity_poly.entity_id
_entity_poly.type
_entity_poly.pdbx_seq_one_letter_code
_entity_poly.pdbx_strand_id
1 'polypeptide(L)'
;MPAGKRGRPSAATAGPQDESAAGPGPGSTASGIVALHRSRMFDWKPSAVVAIAPCPGAPLFAVGYECGRLELWDMLQLVCTQTVIGPPLELTSLAWALDTVSNTWRTFAAFLDGTLAEVVWRQGAVAHSQDSYGGVVWSLVASPASVVKPGFAHVLAAACDDGSVRLFGCEGGEPGLVLERVLARLEGRLLCATWHAGGTALAVAGSKGNIHVLDAVTGHERVRITAAAATMRPVTVWRLLSLPDGTLVSGDSDGAVQMWDSRFGTLLHRFTQHKADVLALAATEDGSCVFAAGVDSQVAQFARVTGGGGGGVFSRAETWTYTHYKRPHTHDVRALGVLPLGADRGAVLLSGGVDAQLIAYPAQAFLHEHPSRLSKCPQRPICQATVGAPAAPSRLLVAQQDTLDVWQLASASSAAAAAGAAVRHHEQGPEGEPLELLTAPRHLARIKVKGARVAAAAMSPSGAFVACSTPLGTRAYRLESAAAASAAAPAVTRLKLASAAASEAAVAVAATDSHLVLALHNGSLLSCELPSGAVAARAPVRPVSPAEADWSADAQAWRNHCPPAASLVASADGSLLAAVGCHGISLHRLPGLEPHGRLLRADGAFTAVAFSHDGRLIAATTSACQLLLWDTVDCRQVQWCLDNAEAATAAIARLPGAPTAISFNPAAAGASAAAAAAPAAAYRVVVNSNGGMVHFDLSRPVAETYLTGKEARRQRRRPVPVEDRPESRGSNGRVIRTAHPAVWVGHVGPAELLLLEKPWEKVLAELPPPLYLHRYGN
;
A
#
# COMPACT_ATOMS: atom_id res chain seq x y z
N MET A 1 76.03 14.88 -21.59
CA MET A 1 75.07 15.91 -21.15
C MET A 1 73.96 16.00 -22.19
N PRO A 2 72.68 16.03 -21.79
CA PRO A 2 72.07 15.10 -20.82
C PRO A 2 70.60 14.76 -21.24
N ALA A 3 69.81 13.89 -20.62
CA ALA A 3 69.89 12.83 -19.60
C ALA A 3 68.51 12.12 -19.68
N GLY A 4 68.34 10.79 -19.59
CA GLY A 4 68.73 9.89 -18.51
C GLY A 4 67.43 9.36 -17.84
N LYS A 5 67.25 8.10 -17.44
CA LYS A 5 68.13 6.95 -17.30
C LYS A 5 67.30 5.65 -17.25
N ARG A 6 67.95 4.55 -17.62
CA ARG A 6 67.51 3.15 -17.63
C ARG A 6 67.55 2.51 -16.23
N GLY A 7 66.61 1.59 -16.00
CA GLY A 7 66.74 0.18 -15.57
C GLY A 7 67.72 -0.31 -14.47
N ARG A 8 67.10 -0.99 -13.47
CA ARG A 8 67.50 -2.19 -12.67
C ARG A 8 68.65 -2.06 -11.64
N PRO A 9 68.84 -3.01 -10.68
CA PRO A 9 67.95 -4.02 -10.03
C PRO A 9 68.17 -4.16 -8.47
N SER A 10 67.38 -4.96 -7.74
CA SER A 10 67.80 -5.67 -6.49
C SER A 10 66.67 -6.61 -6.02
N ALA A 11 66.85 -7.94 -5.98
CA ALA A 11 67.48 -8.75 -4.92
C ALA A 11 66.44 -9.35 -3.97
N ALA A 12 66.44 -10.68 -3.90
CA ALA A 12 65.60 -11.52 -3.07
C ALA A 12 66.14 -11.60 -1.63
N THR A 13 65.22 -11.67 -0.67
CA THR A 13 65.46 -12.20 0.68
C THR A 13 64.25 -13.03 1.09
N ALA A 14 64.51 -14.22 1.61
CA ALA A 14 63.55 -15.27 1.90
C ALA A 14 63.15 -15.28 3.40
N GLY A 15 61.92 -15.74 3.65
CA GLY A 15 61.54 -16.56 4.82
C GLY A 15 60.42 -15.98 5.72
N PRO A 16 59.59 -16.82 6.39
CA PRO A 16 59.44 -18.27 6.27
C PRO A 16 58.07 -18.71 5.73
N GLN A 17 58.05 -19.93 5.22
CA GLN A 17 56.85 -20.74 5.03
C GLN A 17 56.37 -21.23 6.40
N ASP A 18 55.05 -21.25 6.61
CA ASP A 18 54.40 -22.25 7.46
C ASP A 18 52.99 -22.56 6.92
N GLU A 19 52.95 -23.72 6.27
CA GLU A 19 51.96 -24.79 6.37
C GLU A 19 50.60 -24.49 7.03
N SER A 20 49.53 -24.50 6.23
CA SER A 20 48.52 -25.57 6.27
C SER A 20 47.39 -25.25 5.31
N ALA A 21 47.47 -25.83 4.12
CA ALA A 21 46.31 -26.04 3.26
C ALA A 21 45.39 -27.07 3.93
N ALA A 22 44.51 -26.61 4.82
CA ALA A 22 43.34 -27.37 5.20
C ALA A 22 42.35 -27.30 4.04
N GLY A 23 42.30 -28.35 3.22
CA GLY A 23 41.21 -28.56 2.28
C GLY A 23 39.86 -28.50 3.02
N PRO A 24 38.76 -28.12 2.35
CA PRO A 24 37.46 -28.15 2.98
C PRO A 24 37.15 -29.60 3.34
N GLY A 25 37.09 -29.91 4.64
CA GLY A 25 36.70 -31.21 5.12
C GLY A 25 35.32 -31.60 4.58
N PRO A 26 35.05 -32.89 4.35
CA PRO A 26 33.74 -33.38 3.92
C PRO A 26 32.79 -33.28 5.12
N GLY A 27 32.14 -32.14 5.28
CA GLY A 27 31.23 -31.90 6.41
C GLY A 27 30.49 -30.55 6.41
N SER A 28 30.80 -29.64 5.49
CA SER A 28 30.08 -28.37 5.34
C SER A 28 29.09 -28.48 4.17
N THR A 29 27.93 -29.10 4.39
CA THR A 29 26.81 -28.94 3.46
C THR A 29 26.33 -27.49 3.53
N ALA A 30 26.79 -26.66 2.60
CA ALA A 30 26.27 -25.32 2.39
C ALA A 30 24.81 -25.44 1.90
N SER A 31 23.87 -25.57 2.83
CA SER A 31 22.44 -25.66 2.50
C SER A 31 21.88 -24.26 2.27
N GLY A 32 22.25 -23.59 1.17
CA GLY A 32 21.56 -22.37 0.75
C GLY A 32 20.11 -22.63 0.32
N ILE A 33 19.39 -21.61 -0.14
CA ILE A 33 18.16 -21.82 -0.94
C ILE A 33 18.55 -22.66 -2.15
N VAL A 34 17.87 -23.80 -2.35
CA VAL A 34 18.17 -24.75 -3.43
C VAL A 34 17.21 -24.58 -4.61
N ALA A 35 15.96 -24.14 -4.36
CA ALA A 35 14.95 -23.97 -5.40
C ALA A 35 14.13 -22.67 -5.24
N LEU A 36 13.86 -22.00 -6.36
CA LEU A 36 12.98 -20.83 -6.45
C LEU A 36 11.84 -21.11 -7.44
N HIS A 37 10.64 -21.29 -6.92
CA HIS A 37 9.41 -21.42 -7.72
C HIS A 37 8.95 -20.03 -8.14
N ARG A 38 9.26 -19.61 -9.38
CA ARG A 38 8.74 -18.37 -9.96
C ARG A 38 7.38 -18.65 -10.60
N SER A 39 6.31 -18.12 -10.01
CA SER A 39 4.94 -18.35 -10.51
C SER A 39 4.19 -17.07 -10.83
N ARG A 40 3.37 -17.16 -11.89
CA ARG A 40 2.50 -16.10 -12.42
C ARG A 40 1.08 -16.61 -12.62
N MET A 41 0.71 -17.64 -11.87
CA MET A 41 -0.50 -18.46 -12.09
C MET A 41 -1.80 -17.81 -11.60
N PHE A 42 -1.74 -16.71 -10.85
CA PHE A 42 -2.91 -16.07 -10.27
C PHE A 42 -3.29 -14.77 -10.99
N ASP A 43 -4.58 -14.60 -11.28
CA ASP A 43 -5.13 -13.47 -12.04
C ASP A 43 -5.56 -12.32 -11.14
N TRP A 44 -4.64 -11.79 -10.33
CA TRP A 44 -4.94 -10.57 -9.58
C TRP A 44 -5.07 -9.37 -10.51
N LYS A 45 -6.13 -8.57 -10.30
CA LYS A 45 -6.38 -7.33 -11.04
C LYS A 45 -6.37 -6.13 -10.09
N PRO A 46 -5.46 -5.16 -10.29
CA PRO A 46 -5.54 -3.89 -9.58
C PRO A 46 -6.74 -3.06 -10.06
N SER A 47 -7.19 -2.13 -9.22
CA SER A 47 -8.30 -1.23 -9.51
C SER A 47 -7.77 0.17 -9.79
N ALA A 48 -8.41 0.92 -10.69
CA ALA A 48 -8.08 2.32 -10.94
C ALA A 48 -8.18 3.16 -9.67
N VAL A 49 -7.31 4.16 -9.54
CA VAL A 49 -7.40 5.19 -8.48
C VAL A 49 -8.30 6.31 -9.01
N VAL A 50 -9.34 6.65 -8.25
CA VAL A 50 -10.35 7.66 -8.66
C VAL A 50 -10.30 8.92 -7.80
N ALA A 51 -9.89 8.80 -6.53
CA ALA A 51 -9.77 9.94 -5.63
C ALA A 51 -8.51 9.86 -4.77
N ILE A 52 -7.87 11.01 -4.55
CA ILE A 52 -6.77 11.19 -3.60
C ILE A 52 -7.13 12.42 -2.75
N ALA A 53 -7.19 12.25 -1.44
CA ALA A 53 -7.53 13.31 -0.50
C ALA A 53 -6.44 13.44 0.58
N PRO A 54 -5.53 14.42 0.45
CA PRO A 54 -4.59 14.78 1.51
C PRO A 54 -5.33 15.18 2.79
N CYS A 55 -4.90 14.65 3.94
CA CYS A 55 -5.41 15.06 5.25
C CYS A 55 -4.83 16.44 5.60
N PRO A 56 -5.64 17.45 5.91
CA PRO A 56 -5.10 18.75 6.25
C PRO A 56 -4.28 18.70 7.54
N GLY A 57 -3.10 19.33 7.56
CA GLY A 57 -2.23 19.43 8.74
C GLY A 57 -1.54 18.13 9.19
N ALA A 58 -1.70 17.03 8.46
CA ALA A 58 -1.06 15.75 8.78
C ALA A 58 -0.38 15.16 7.53
N PRO A 59 0.72 14.40 7.66
CA PRO A 59 1.39 13.76 6.53
C PRO A 59 0.65 12.50 6.04
N LEU A 60 -0.68 12.51 6.12
CA LEU A 60 -1.55 11.41 5.74
C LEU A 60 -2.35 11.77 4.49
N PHE A 61 -2.72 10.76 3.71
CA PHE A 61 -3.68 10.93 2.63
C PHE A 61 -4.53 9.68 2.45
N ALA A 62 -5.79 9.89 2.09
CA ALA A 62 -6.71 8.82 1.72
C ALA A 62 -6.69 8.62 0.20
N VAL A 63 -6.78 7.36 -0.22
CA VAL A 63 -6.86 6.95 -1.62
C VAL A 63 -8.15 6.13 -1.80
N GLY A 64 -8.95 6.52 -2.79
CA GLY A 64 -10.16 5.82 -3.18
C GLY A 64 -10.00 5.16 -4.54
N TYR A 65 -10.42 3.90 -4.62
CA TYR A 65 -10.33 3.09 -5.84
C TYR A 65 -11.70 2.95 -6.51
N GLU A 66 -11.71 2.75 -7.83
CA GLU A 66 -12.92 2.50 -8.63
C GLU A 66 -13.72 1.30 -8.15
N CYS A 67 -13.08 0.35 -7.50
CA CYS A 67 -13.79 -0.78 -6.92
C CYS A 67 -14.53 -0.41 -5.61
N GLY A 68 -14.31 0.75 -4.99
CA GLY A 68 -14.86 1.08 -3.67
C GLY A 68 -13.96 0.67 -2.49
N ARG A 69 -12.75 0.19 -2.78
CA ARG A 69 -11.68 0.03 -1.78
C ARG A 69 -11.14 1.41 -1.39
N LEU A 70 -10.79 1.57 -0.11
CA LEU A 70 -10.12 2.75 0.41
C LEU A 70 -8.83 2.37 1.11
N GLU A 71 -7.81 3.22 0.99
CA GLU A 71 -6.54 3.09 1.68
C GLU A 71 -6.15 4.40 2.36
N LEU A 72 -5.64 4.30 3.59
CA LEU A 72 -4.99 5.40 4.29
C LEU A 72 -3.48 5.19 4.23
N TRP A 73 -2.76 6.22 3.83
CA TRP A 73 -1.32 6.19 3.61
C TRP A 73 -0.61 7.23 4.47
N ASP A 74 0.56 6.86 4.99
CA ASP A 74 1.51 7.77 5.64
C ASP A 74 2.66 8.07 4.65
N MET A 75 2.80 9.34 4.27
CA MET A 75 3.85 9.75 3.31
C MET A 75 5.25 9.77 3.90
N LEU A 76 5.41 9.96 5.20
CA LEU A 76 6.74 9.96 5.82
C LEU A 76 7.30 8.53 5.92
N GLN A 77 6.41 7.57 6.17
CA GLN A 77 6.77 6.16 6.28
C GLN A 77 6.62 5.39 4.96
N LEU A 78 5.98 5.97 3.95
CA LEU A 78 5.67 5.36 2.65
C LEU A 78 4.92 4.02 2.76
N VAL A 79 4.04 3.92 3.76
CA VAL A 79 3.24 2.72 4.04
C VAL A 79 1.75 3.00 4.05
N CYS A 80 0.99 2.02 3.57
CA CYS A 80 -0.44 1.93 3.73
C CYS A 80 -0.74 1.47 5.16
N THR A 81 -1.21 2.39 6.00
CA THR A 81 -1.50 2.12 7.40
C THR A 81 -2.78 1.30 7.53
N GLN A 82 -3.80 1.61 6.74
CA GLN A 82 -5.09 0.92 6.79
C GLN A 82 -5.73 0.74 5.41
N THR A 83 -6.39 -0.40 5.21
CA THR A 83 -7.27 -0.66 4.07
C THR A 83 -8.68 -0.87 4.60
N VAL A 84 -9.66 -0.20 3.99
CA VAL A 84 -11.09 -0.39 4.26
C VAL A 84 -11.77 -0.87 2.98
N ILE A 85 -12.63 -1.87 3.10
CA ILE A 85 -13.44 -2.38 1.98
C ILE A 85 -14.82 -1.73 2.08
N GLY A 86 -15.07 -0.76 1.18
CA GLY A 86 -16.38 -0.15 1.04
C GLY A 86 -17.39 -1.04 0.30
N PRO A 87 -18.60 -0.54 0.04
CA PRO A 87 -19.58 -1.22 -0.79
C PRO A 87 -18.98 -1.57 -2.16
N PRO A 88 -19.48 -2.62 -2.85
CA PRO A 88 -18.99 -3.04 -4.15
C PRO A 88 -19.47 -2.11 -5.28
N LEU A 89 -19.34 -0.80 -5.06
CA LEU A 89 -19.76 0.30 -5.92
C LEU A 89 -18.55 1.18 -6.21
N GLU A 90 -18.62 1.92 -7.32
CA GLU A 90 -17.57 2.87 -7.66
C GLU A 90 -17.55 4.04 -6.69
N LEU A 91 -16.36 4.37 -6.19
CA LEU A 91 -16.11 5.55 -5.39
C LEU A 91 -15.90 6.74 -6.33
N THR A 92 -16.58 7.85 -6.07
CA THR A 92 -16.53 9.05 -6.91
C THR A 92 -15.71 10.17 -6.29
N SER A 93 -15.75 10.36 -4.97
CA SER A 93 -15.06 11.46 -4.29
C SER A 93 -14.70 11.12 -2.84
N LEU A 94 -13.67 11.78 -2.32
CA LEU A 94 -13.25 11.75 -0.92
C LEU A 94 -13.12 13.17 -0.38
N ALA A 95 -13.50 13.36 0.88
CA ALA A 95 -13.34 14.62 1.59
C ALA A 95 -12.95 14.38 3.05
N TRP A 96 -12.22 15.33 3.62
CA TRP A 96 -11.95 15.39 5.05
C TRP A 96 -12.77 16.52 5.68
N ALA A 97 -13.38 16.27 6.83
CA ALA A 97 -14.05 17.29 7.61
C ALA A 97 -13.55 17.30 9.05
N LEU A 98 -13.34 18.48 9.61
CA LEU A 98 -12.94 18.67 10.99
C LEU A 98 -14.15 18.45 11.91
N ASP A 99 -14.03 17.51 12.85
CA ASP A 99 -14.87 17.47 14.03
C ASP A 99 -14.42 18.58 14.99
N THR A 100 -15.27 19.58 15.19
CA THR A 100 -14.95 20.76 16.00
C THR A 100 -14.92 20.50 17.50
N VAL A 101 -15.50 19.39 17.97
CA VAL A 101 -15.51 18.99 19.38
C VAL A 101 -14.26 18.18 19.71
N SER A 102 -13.96 17.16 18.90
CA SER A 102 -12.76 16.33 19.13
C SER A 102 -11.48 16.94 18.55
N ASN A 103 -11.60 17.96 17.69
CA ASN A 103 -10.51 18.54 16.91
C ASN A 103 -9.75 17.48 16.08
N THR A 104 -10.49 16.52 15.51
CA THR A 104 -9.94 15.45 14.67
C THR A 104 -10.53 15.49 13.28
N TRP A 105 -9.78 14.98 12.30
CA TRP A 105 -10.24 14.89 10.93
C TRP A 105 -11.01 13.59 10.69
N ARG A 106 -12.24 13.73 10.21
CA ARG A 106 -13.12 12.63 9.78
C ARG A 106 -13.11 12.53 8.26
N THR A 107 -13.13 11.32 7.73
CA THR A 107 -13.11 11.09 6.28
C THR A 107 -14.49 10.68 5.80
N PHE A 108 -14.93 11.26 4.70
CA PHE A 108 -16.19 10.93 4.04
C PHE A 108 -15.93 10.52 2.60
N ALA A 109 -16.64 9.49 2.16
CA ALA A 109 -16.60 8.96 0.81
C ALA A 109 -17.97 9.09 0.14
N ALA A 110 -17.96 9.41 -1.15
CA ALA A 110 -19.13 9.38 -2.00
C ALA A 110 -19.02 8.20 -2.98
N PHE A 111 -20.15 7.53 -3.22
CA PHE A 111 -20.26 6.42 -4.15
C PHE A 111 -21.19 6.75 -5.31
N LEU A 112 -21.06 5.97 -6.40
CA LEU A 112 -21.74 6.20 -7.67
C LEU A 112 -23.27 6.07 -7.55
N ASP A 113 -23.79 5.38 -6.54
CA ASP A 113 -25.24 5.29 -6.29
C ASP A 113 -25.82 6.53 -5.56
N GLY A 114 -24.97 7.48 -5.17
CA GLY A 114 -25.35 8.64 -4.36
C GLY A 114 -25.20 8.41 -2.85
N THR A 115 -24.71 7.25 -2.40
CA THR A 115 -24.41 7.01 -0.99
C THR A 115 -23.24 7.88 -0.54
N LEU A 116 -23.44 8.61 0.55
CA LEU A 116 -22.39 9.26 1.33
C LEU A 116 -22.12 8.41 2.57
N ALA A 117 -20.86 8.13 2.85
CA ALA A 117 -20.51 7.34 4.03
C ALA A 117 -19.29 7.87 4.74
N GLU A 118 -19.29 7.74 6.05
CA GLU A 118 -18.14 8.03 6.89
C GLU A 118 -17.17 6.84 6.90
N VAL A 119 -15.87 7.12 6.80
CA VAL A 119 -14.83 6.09 6.91
C VAL A 119 -14.16 6.20 8.27
N VAL A 120 -14.38 5.21 9.12
CA VAL A 120 -13.80 5.16 10.47
C VAL A 120 -12.57 4.27 10.43
N TRP A 121 -11.42 4.88 10.13
CA TRP A 121 -10.15 4.18 9.92
C TRP A 121 -9.74 3.29 11.09
N ARG A 122 -9.95 3.74 12.33
CA ARG A 122 -9.65 2.98 13.56
C ARG A 122 -10.39 1.66 13.63
N GLN A 123 -11.63 1.66 13.17
CA GLN A 123 -12.47 0.48 13.15
C GLN A 123 -12.18 -0.37 11.91
N GLY A 124 -11.67 0.23 10.83
CA GLY A 124 -11.44 -0.45 9.56
C GLY A 124 -12.71 -0.65 8.73
N ALA A 125 -13.74 0.15 8.99
CA ALA A 125 -15.04 0.06 8.32
C ALA A 125 -15.49 1.39 7.72
N VAL A 126 -16.36 1.27 6.71
CA VAL A 126 -17.28 2.33 6.34
C VAL A 126 -18.42 2.30 7.35
N ALA A 127 -18.53 3.35 8.15
CA ALA A 127 -19.58 3.54 9.14
C ALA A 127 -20.56 4.63 8.65
N HIS A 128 -21.77 4.65 9.20
CA HIS A 128 -22.74 5.74 9.01
C HIS A 128 -22.93 6.15 7.53
N SER A 129 -23.72 5.38 6.80
CA SER A 129 -24.06 5.66 5.41
C SER A 129 -25.44 6.31 5.30
N GLN A 130 -25.57 7.25 4.36
CA GLN A 130 -26.82 7.94 4.06
C GLN A 130 -26.91 8.28 2.57
N ASP A 131 -28.13 8.54 2.10
CA ASP A 131 -28.36 9.02 0.75
C ASP A 131 -27.96 10.50 0.62
N SER A 132 -27.45 10.90 -0.54
CA SER A 132 -27.24 12.31 -0.87
C SER A 132 -28.56 13.08 -1.07
N TYR A 133 -29.68 12.38 -1.26
CA TYR A 133 -31.00 12.89 -1.66
C TYR A 133 -31.01 13.55 -3.05
N GLY A 134 -30.06 13.19 -3.91
CA GLY A 134 -29.75 13.90 -5.16
C GLY A 134 -29.22 13.11 -6.34
N GLY A 135 -29.22 11.79 -6.23
CA GLY A 135 -28.50 10.93 -7.16
C GLY A 135 -26.99 10.97 -6.94
N VAL A 136 -26.24 10.71 -8.01
CA VAL A 136 -24.78 10.53 -7.93
C VAL A 136 -24.11 11.82 -7.46
N VAL A 137 -23.22 11.70 -6.47
CA VAL A 137 -22.35 12.80 -6.03
C VAL A 137 -21.03 12.67 -6.76
N TRP A 138 -20.72 13.62 -7.64
CA TRP A 138 -19.48 13.62 -8.43
C TRP A 138 -18.30 14.28 -7.72
N SER A 139 -18.59 15.20 -6.80
CA SER A 139 -17.59 15.94 -6.04
C SER A 139 -18.13 16.25 -4.65
N LEU A 140 -17.35 15.89 -3.65
CA LEU A 140 -17.60 16.18 -2.24
C LEU A 140 -16.44 17.04 -1.73
N VAL A 141 -16.73 18.26 -1.27
CA VAL A 141 -15.69 19.20 -0.80
C VAL A 141 -16.08 19.86 0.51
N ALA A 142 -15.18 19.85 1.48
CA ALA A 142 -15.39 20.52 2.76
C ALA A 142 -15.05 22.01 2.67
N SER A 143 -15.74 22.82 3.46
CA SER A 143 -15.39 24.23 3.63
C SER A 143 -13.97 24.37 4.22
N PRO A 144 -13.36 25.57 4.16
CA PRO A 144 -12.08 25.78 4.82
C PRO A 144 -12.22 25.67 6.35
N ALA A 145 -11.39 24.87 7.01
CA ALA A 145 -11.44 24.73 8.47
C ALA A 145 -11.17 26.04 9.22
N SER A 146 -10.43 26.98 8.61
CA SER A 146 -10.11 28.29 9.18
C SER A 146 -11.33 29.18 9.41
N VAL A 147 -12.47 28.92 8.76
CA VAL A 147 -13.70 29.70 8.91
C VAL A 147 -14.72 29.03 9.84
N VAL A 148 -14.42 27.83 10.33
CA VAL A 148 -15.30 27.09 11.22
C VAL A 148 -15.21 27.67 12.62
N LYS A 149 -16.38 28.02 13.17
CA LYS A 149 -16.46 28.55 14.54
C LYS A 149 -16.57 27.40 15.55
N PRO A 150 -15.97 27.52 16.75
CA PRO A 150 -16.15 26.53 17.81
C PRO A 150 -17.62 26.27 18.09
N GLY A 151 -18.01 25.00 18.17
CA GLY A 151 -19.40 24.57 18.41
C GLY A 151 -20.31 24.56 17.17
N PHE A 152 -19.81 24.91 15.99
CA PHE A 152 -20.55 24.77 14.73
C PHE A 152 -20.08 23.55 13.92
N ALA A 153 -20.97 23.00 13.11
CA ALA A 153 -20.67 21.89 12.22
C ALA A 153 -19.71 22.34 11.09
N HIS A 154 -18.83 21.44 10.68
CA HIS A 154 -18.02 21.67 9.49
C HIS A 154 -18.78 21.24 8.24
N VAL A 155 -18.95 22.14 7.27
CA VAL A 155 -19.88 21.92 6.16
C VAL A 155 -19.18 21.29 4.95
N LEU A 156 -19.77 20.24 4.39
CA LEU A 156 -19.39 19.63 3.11
C LEU A 156 -20.42 19.97 2.03
N ALA A 157 -19.96 20.35 0.85
CA ALA A 157 -20.77 20.52 -0.33
C ALA A 157 -20.66 19.29 -1.25
N ALA A 158 -21.81 18.71 -1.59
CA ALA A 158 -21.95 17.64 -2.56
C ALA A 158 -22.52 18.21 -3.87
N ALA A 159 -21.76 18.08 -4.96
CA ALA A 159 -22.22 18.40 -6.31
C ALA A 159 -22.85 17.15 -6.94
N CYS A 160 -24.13 17.24 -7.29
CA CYS A 160 -24.93 16.10 -7.74
C CYS A 160 -25.20 16.09 -9.24
N ASP A 161 -25.41 14.90 -9.80
CA ASP A 161 -25.75 14.70 -11.21
C ASP A 161 -27.09 15.35 -11.59
N ASP A 162 -28.01 15.51 -10.63
CA ASP A 162 -29.32 16.14 -10.84
C ASP A 162 -29.24 17.66 -11.08
N GLY A 163 -28.08 18.28 -10.93
CA GLY A 163 -27.88 19.72 -11.10
C GLY A 163 -27.96 20.53 -9.82
N SER A 164 -28.16 19.88 -8.67
CA SER A 164 -28.24 20.57 -7.38
C SER A 164 -26.98 20.37 -6.54
N VAL A 165 -26.79 21.31 -5.61
CA VAL A 165 -25.71 21.28 -4.63
C VAL A 165 -26.34 21.12 -3.27
N ARG A 166 -25.85 20.16 -2.49
CA ARG A 166 -26.34 19.90 -1.13
C ARG A 166 -25.25 20.13 -0.12
N LEU A 167 -25.59 20.80 0.96
CA LEU A 167 -24.70 21.11 2.07
C LEU A 167 -25.01 20.16 3.22
N PHE A 168 -23.97 19.50 3.71
CA PHE A 168 -24.02 18.53 4.79
C PHE A 168 -23.15 19.01 5.95
N GLY A 169 -23.71 19.10 7.15
CA GLY A 169 -23.00 19.41 8.38
C GLY A 169 -22.33 18.16 8.93
N CYS A 170 -21.04 18.26 9.24
CA CYS A 170 -20.31 17.34 10.10
C CYS A 170 -20.37 17.90 11.53
N GLU A 171 -21.36 17.45 12.30
CA GLU A 171 -21.51 17.83 13.70
C GLU A 171 -20.42 17.20 14.57
N GLY A 172 -20.01 17.91 15.62
CA GLY A 172 -18.94 17.44 16.49
C GLY A 172 -19.43 16.36 17.46
N GLY A 173 -18.65 15.28 17.60
CA GLY A 173 -19.00 14.14 18.47
C GLY A 173 -20.11 13.21 17.94
N GLU A 174 -20.96 13.67 17.03
CA GLU A 174 -22.03 12.87 16.43
C GLU A 174 -21.58 12.23 15.10
N PRO A 175 -21.79 10.92 14.91
CA PRO A 175 -21.39 10.23 13.70
C PRO A 175 -22.28 10.55 12.49
N GLY A 176 -21.76 10.35 11.27
CA GLY A 176 -22.44 10.64 10.02
C GLY A 176 -22.47 12.12 9.63
N LEU A 177 -23.33 12.45 8.65
CA LEU A 177 -23.52 13.79 8.09
C LEU A 177 -24.99 14.22 8.24
N VAL A 178 -25.25 15.48 8.55
CA VAL A 178 -26.62 16.00 8.60
C VAL A 178 -26.89 16.86 7.37
N LEU A 179 -27.95 16.58 6.62
CA LEU A 179 -28.33 17.45 5.50
C LEU A 179 -28.80 18.81 6.05
N GLU A 180 -28.02 19.87 5.82
CA GLU A 180 -28.34 21.22 6.27
C GLU A 180 -29.20 21.95 5.25
N ARG A 181 -28.81 21.87 3.96
CA ARG A 181 -29.42 22.70 2.93
C ARG A 181 -29.31 22.11 1.54
N VAL A 182 -30.36 22.31 0.74
CA VAL A 182 -30.35 22.09 -0.71
C VAL A 182 -30.34 23.45 -1.41
N LEU A 183 -29.32 23.71 -2.23
CA LEU A 183 -29.24 24.94 -3.03
C LEU A 183 -30.11 24.82 -4.29
N ALA A 184 -30.41 25.97 -4.91
CA ALA A 184 -31.21 26.02 -6.12
C ALA A 184 -30.60 25.14 -7.22
N ARG A 185 -31.47 24.38 -7.91
CA ARG A 185 -31.07 23.50 -9.00
C ARG A 185 -30.55 24.32 -10.19
N LEU A 186 -29.36 23.99 -10.63
CA LEU A 186 -28.70 24.56 -11.80
C LEU A 186 -28.95 23.68 -13.03
N GLU A 187 -28.63 24.19 -14.22
CA GLU A 187 -28.84 23.47 -15.47
C GLU A 187 -27.75 22.41 -15.72
N GLY A 188 -28.16 21.18 -15.99
CA GLY A 188 -27.27 20.07 -16.33
C GLY A 188 -26.60 19.43 -15.11
N ARG A 189 -25.71 18.47 -15.38
CA ARG A 189 -24.98 17.73 -14.34
C ARG A 189 -23.89 18.59 -13.72
N LEU A 190 -23.79 18.59 -12.39
CA LEU A 190 -22.66 19.19 -11.67
C LEU A 190 -21.62 18.11 -11.39
N LEU A 191 -20.39 18.33 -11.86
CA LEU A 191 -19.30 17.36 -11.80
C LEU A 191 -18.23 17.73 -10.78
N CYS A 192 -18.15 19.02 -10.43
CA CYS A 192 -17.15 19.54 -9.51
C CYS A 192 -17.67 20.73 -8.71
N ALA A 193 -17.18 20.83 -7.47
CA ALA A 193 -17.39 21.98 -6.60
C ALA A 193 -16.06 22.35 -5.91
N THR A 194 -15.89 23.61 -5.54
CA THR A 194 -14.77 24.06 -4.70
C THR A 194 -15.20 25.25 -3.86
N TRP A 195 -14.79 25.27 -2.60
CA TRP A 195 -15.01 26.41 -1.71
C TRP A 195 -14.00 27.50 -1.98
N HIS A 196 -14.44 28.75 -1.94
CA HIS A 196 -13.53 29.87 -1.86
C HIS A 196 -12.72 29.79 -0.55
N ALA A 197 -11.44 30.20 -0.56
CA ALA A 197 -10.55 30.10 0.59
C ALA A 197 -11.09 30.81 1.86
N GLY A 198 -11.88 31.87 1.67
CA GLY A 198 -12.56 32.58 2.76
C GLY A 198 -13.91 31.98 3.20
N GLY A 199 -14.34 30.83 2.66
CA GLY A 199 -15.56 30.12 3.07
C GLY A 199 -16.91 30.78 2.74
N THR A 200 -16.91 32.00 2.18
CA THR A 200 -18.14 32.78 1.92
C THR A 200 -18.80 32.47 0.58
N ALA A 201 -18.11 31.77 -0.31
CA ALA A 201 -18.61 31.44 -1.65
C ALA A 201 -18.23 30.01 -2.03
N LEU A 202 -19.07 29.41 -2.89
CA LEU A 202 -18.91 28.07 -3.42
C LEU A 202 -18.99 28.15 -4.95
N ALA A 203 -17.94 27.71 -5.65
CA ALA A 203 -17.94 27.60 -7.09
C ALA A 203 -18.31 26.17 -7.52
N VAL A 204 -19.26 26.04 -8.46
CA VAL A 204 -19.72 24.75 -8.99
C VAL A 204 -19.83 24.77 -10.51
N ALA A 205 -19.52 23.65 -11.14
CA ALA A 205 -19.58 23.51 -12.59
C ALA A 205 -19.81 22.06 -13.04
N GLY A 206 -20.04 21.87 -14.33
CA GLY A 206 -20.15 20.55 -14.93
C GLY A 206 -20.41 20.59 -16.44
N SER A 207 -21.43 19.85 -16.89
CA SER A 207 -21.66 19.52 -18.31
C SER A 207 -22.04 20.67 -19.25
N LYS A 208 -22.42 21.83 -18.74
CA LYS A 208 -22.92 22.97 -19.54
C LYS A 208 -21.90 24.07 -19.80
N GLY A 209 -20.66 23.91 -19.32
CA GLY A 209 -19.59 24.90 -19.49
C GLY A 209 -19.76 26.19 -18.68
N ASN A 210 -20.80 26.27 -17.85
CA ASN A 210 -20.98 27.38 -16.92
C ASN A 210 -20.41 27.03 -15.55
N ILE A 211 -19.69 27.98 -14.98
CA ILE A 211 -19.20 27.96 -13.61
C ILE A 211 -20.04 28.96 -12.82
N HIS A 212 -20.76 28.47 -11.82
CA HIS A 212 -21.63 29.27 -10.96
C HIS A 212 -20.90 29.52 -9.64
N VAL A 213 -20.66 30.79 -9.32
CA VAL A 213 -20.12 31.21 -8.02
C VAL A 213 -21.29 31.61 -7.13
N LEU A 214 -21.61 30.76 -6.18
CA LEU A 214 -22.73 30.91 -5.26
C LEU A 214 -22.26 31.53 -3.95
N ASP A 215 -23.09 32.37 -3.35
CA ASP A 215 -22.94 32.77 -1.96
C ASP A 215 -23.27 31.59 -1.05
N ALA A 216 -22.35 31.21 -0.16
CA ALA A 216 -22.53 30.02 0.67
C ALA A 216 -23.67 30.15 1.69
N VAL A 217 -23.94 31.37 2.17
CA VAL A 217 -24.90 31.65 3.24
C VAL A 217 -26.31 31.82 2.67
N THR A 218 -26.44 32.56 1.59
CA THR A 218 -27.75 32.87 0.95
C THR A 218 -28.10 31.90 -0.15
N GLY A 219 -27.13 31.18 -0.73
CA GLY A 219 -27.33 30.28 -1.86
C GLY A 219 -27.57 30.98 -3.19
N HIS A 220 -27.52 32.32 -3.23
CA HIS A 220 -27.71 33.10 -4.45
C HIS A 220 -26.48 33.07 -5.33
N GLU A 221 -26.70 33.05 -6.64
CA GLU A 221 -25.63 33.15 -7.63
C GLU A 221 -25.06 34.58 -7.62
N ARG A 222 -23.79 34.71 -7.24
CA ARG A 222 -23.05 35.98 -7.26
C ARG A 222 -22.54 36.29 -8.66
N VAL A 223 -21.92 35.30 -9.31
CA VAL A 223 -21.28 35.43 -10.62
C VAL A 223 -21.53 34.17 -11.44
N ARG A 224 -21.84 34.36 -12.73
CA ARG A 224 -21.81 33.32 -13.75
C ARG A 224 -20.61 33.51 -14.66
N ILE A 225 -19.82 32.46 -14.84
CA ILE A 225 -18.69 32.46 -15.75
C ILE A 225 -18.95 31.41 -16.82
N THR A 226 -18.85 31.79 -18.09
CA THR A 226 -18.90 30.84 -19.20
C THR A 226 -17.47 30.46 -19.58
N ALA A 227 -17.12 29.19 -19.40
CA ALA A 227 -15.80 28.68 -19.72
C ALA A 227 -15.52 28.86 -21.22
N ALA A 228 -14.31 29.35 -21.55
CA ALA A 228 -13.99 29.61 -22.94
C ALA A 228 -13.84 28.28 -23.70
N ALA A 229 -14.63 28.10 -24.76
CA ALA A 229 -14.58 26.92 -25.61
C ALA A 229 -13.70 27.17 -26.85
N ALA A 230 -13.15 26.11 -27.45
CA ALA A 230 -12.51 26.20 -28.77
C ALA A 230 -13.53 26.13 -29.92
N THR A 231 -14.71 25.57 -29.65
CA THR A 231 -15.81 25.41 -30.62
C THR A 231 -17.08 26.10 -30.13
N MET A 232 -18.13 26.14 -30.96
CA MET A 232 -19.45 26.64 -30.56
C MET A 232 -20.19 25.72 -29.57
N ARG A 233 -19.67 24.51 -29.29
CA ARG A 233 -20.26 23.60 -28.30
C ARG A 233 -19.76 23.94 -26.90
N PRO A 234 -20.63 23.88 -25.87
CA PRO A 234 -20.20 24.09 -24.50
C PRO A 234 -19.21 22.99 -24.10
N VAL A 235 -18.13 23.40 -23.40
CA VAL A 235 -17.17 22.47 -22.82
C VAL A 235 -17.73 21.86 -21.54
N THR A 236 -17.29 20.65 -21.19
CA THR A 236 -17.56 20.08 -19.87
C THR A 236 -16.45 20.49 -18.92
N VAL A 237 -16.80 21.10 -17.79
CA VAL A 237 -15.83 21.42 -16.73
C VAL A 237 -15.77 20.24 -15.78
N TRP A 238 -14.65 19.53 -15.76
CA TRP A 238 -14.46 18.31 -14.97
C TRP A 238 -13.97 18.59 -13.55
N ARG A 239 -13.17 19.64 -13.37
CA ARG A 239 -12.60 20.02 -12.07
C ARG A 239 -12.51 21.53 -11.87
N LEU A 240 -12.68 21.93 -10.61
CA LEU A 240 -12.48 23.29 -10.13
C LEU A 240 -11.52 23.28 -8.94
N LEU A 241 -10.77 24.36 -8.79
CA LEU A 241 -9.89 24.60 -7.66
C LEU A 241 -9.86 26.08 -7.33
N SER A 242 -10.13 26.46 -6.07
CA SER A 242 -9.92 27.83 -5.60
C SER A 242 -8.53 27.98 -5.01
N LEU A 243 -7.85 29.09 -5.36
CA LEU A 243 -6.58 29.48 -4.76
C LEU A 243 -6.79 30.51 -3.62
N PRO A 244 -5.81 30.66 -2.70
CA PRO A 244 -5.93 31.55 -1.55
C PRO A 244 -6.14 33.04 -1.89
N ASP A 245 -5.66 33.47 -3.05
CA ASP A 245 -5.78 34.86 -3.53
C ASP A 245 -7.13 35.16 -4.21
N GLY A 246 -8.02 34.17 -4.30
CA GLY A 246 -9.31 34.28 -4.98
C GLY A 246 -9.26 33.97 -6.48
N THR A 247 -8.13 33.49 -7.01
CA THR A 247 -8.09 32.92 -8.37
C THR A 247 -8.84 31.59 -8.39
N LEU A 248 -9.77 31.42 -9.33
CA LEU A 248 -10.46 30.16 -9.61
C LEU A 248 -9.82 29.48 -10.81
N VAL A 249 -9.49 28.20 -10.70
CA VAL A 249 -8.92 27.39 -11.78
C VAL A 249 -9.94 26.35 -12.23
N SER A 250 -10.14 26.21 -13.54
CA SER A 250 -11.01 25.20 -14.14
C SER A 250 -10.25 24.34 -15.15
N GLY A 251 -10.50 23.03 -15.12
CA GLY A 251 -10.03 22.08 -16.13
C GLY A 251 -11.21 21.51 -16.91
N ASP A 252 -11.11 21.53 -18.24
CA ASP A 252 -12.24 21.20 -19.12
C ASP A 252 -11.95 20.09 -20.15
N SER A 253 -12.98 19.72 -20.90
CA SER A 253 -12.97 18.70 -21.96
C SER A 253 -12.21 19.10 -23.22
N ASP A 254 -11.91 20.39 -23.43
CA ASP A 254 -11.07 20.84 -24.56
C ASP A 254 -9.57 20.70 -24.22
N GLY A 255 -9.24 20.19 -23.03
CA GLY A 255 -7.87 20.16 -22.53
C GLY A 255 -7.37 21.52 -22.05
N ALA A 256 -8.27 22.48 -21.82
CA ALA A 256 -7.88 23.79 -21.35
C ALA A 256 -7.86 23.86 -19.82
N VAL A 257 -6.81 24.51 -19.30
CA VAL A 257 -6.70 24.95 -17.91
C VAL A 257 -6.91 26.45 -17.91
N GLN A 258 -8.02 26.91 -17.35
CA GLN A 258 -8.42 28.31 -17.36
C GLN A 258 -8.36 28.89 -15.94
N MET A 259 -7.87 30.11 -15.82
CA MET A 259 -7.71 30.82 -14.55
C MET A 259 -8.55 32.08 -14.58
N TRP A 260 -9.33 32.31 -13.53
CA TRP A 260 -10.35 33.35 -13.48
C TRP A 260 -10.23 34.16 -12.18
N ASP A 261 -10.52 35.47 -12.24
CA ASP A 261 -10.81 36.21 -11.01
C ASP A 261 -12.22 35.82 -10.55
N SER A 262 -12.33 35.17 -9.39
CA SER A 262 -13.61 34.69 -8.87
C SER A 262 -14.59 35.80 -8.48
N ARG A 263 -14.12 37.03 -8.24
CA ARG A 263 -14.96 38.16 -7.82
C ARG A 263 -15.68 38.80 -9.00
N PHE A 264 -14.98 38.93 -10.13
CA PHE A 264 -15.50 39.59 -11.32
C PHE A 264 -15.86 38.62 -12.45
N GLY A 265 -15.46 37.36 -12.35
CA GLY A 265 -15.67 36.34 -13.38
C GLY A 265 -14.84 36.56 -14.64
N THR A 266 -13.71 37.28 -14.53
CA THR A 266 -12.87 37.63 -15.68
C THR A 266 -11.81 36.56 -15.93
N LEU A 267 -11.59 36.21 -17.20
CA LEU A 267 -10.54 35.27 -17.59
C LEU A 267 -9.17 35.94 -17.46
N LEU A 268 -8.30 35.39 -16.62
CA LEU A 268 -6.92 35.83 -16.44
C LEU A 268 -6.01 35.15 -17.46
N HIS A 269 -6.09 33.82 -17.55
CA HIS A 269 -5.26 33.02 -18.45
C HIS A 269 -6.01 31.79 -18.97
N ARG A 270 -5.69 31.39 -20.19
CA ARG A 270 -6.13 30.12 -20.80
C ARG A 270 -4.93 29.36 -21.33
N PHE A 271 -4.72 28.17 -20.79
CA PHE A 271 -3.66 27.25 -21.14
C PHE A 271 -4.26 26.08 -21.92
N THR A 272 -3.66 25.69 -23.05
CA THR A 272 -4.17 24.65 -23.99
C THR A 272 -3.14 23.54 -24.24
N GLN A 273 -2.29 23.28 -23.23
CA GLN A 273 -1.19 22.32 -23.34
C GLN A 273 -1.66 20.87 -23.29
N HIS A 274 -2.74 20.57 -22.55
CA HIS A 274 -3.33 19.24 -22.55
C HIS A 274 -4.07 19.01 -23.87
N LYS A 275 -4.04 17.76 -24.34
CA LYS A 275 -4.61 17.38 -25.64
C LYS A 275 -5.94 16.64 -25.53
N ALA A 276 -6.40 16.44 -24.30
CA ALA A 276 -7.66 15.80 -23.95
C ALA A 276 -8.11 16.31 -22.58
N ASP A 277 -9.27 15.85 -22.15
CA ASP A 277 -9.97 16.25 -20.92
C ASP A 277 -9.05 16.33 -19.69
N VAL A 278 -9.10 17.48 -19.00
CA VAL A 278 -8.40 17.70 -17.72
C VAL A 278 -9.28 17.19 -16.57
N LEU A 279 -8.97 16.02 -16.03
CA LEU A 279 -9.77 15.31 -15.03
C LEU A 279 -9.38 15.61 -13.57
N ALA A 280 -8.22 16.20 -13.34
CA ALA A 280 -7.68 16.43 -12.00
C ALA A 280 -6.90 17.74 -11.92
N LEU A 281 -7.09 18.48 -10.82
CA LEU A 281 -6.36 19.70 -10.48
C LEU A 281 -5.90 19.63 -9.02
N ALA A 282 -4.73 20.19 -8.73
CA ALA A 282 -4.26 20.40 -7.36
C ALA A 282 -3.36 21.64 -7.31
N ALA A 283 -3.26 22.31 -6.16
CA ALA A 283 -2.35 23.44 -5.97
C ALA A 283 -1.56 23.32 -4.68
N THR A 284 -0.43 24.01 -4.64
CA THR A 284 0.30 24.23 -3.41
C THR A 284 -0.47 25.17 -2.48
N GLU A 285 -0.29 25.00 -1.17
CA GLU A 285 -1.03 25.75 -0.13
C GLU A 285 -0.80 27.27 -0.22
N ASP A 286 0.38 27.69 -0.66
CA ASP A 286 0.74 29.09 -0.93
C ASP A 286 0.10 29.66 -2.22
N GLY A 287 -0.56 28.83 -3.03
CA GLY A 287 -1.15 29.22 -4.31
C GLY A 287 -0.13 29.57 -5.40
N SER A 288 1.16 29.26 -5.22
CA SER A 288 2.20 29.61 -6.18
C SER A 288 2.24 28.69 -7.39
N CYS A 289 1.82 27.43 -7.23
CA CYS A 289 1.82 26.41 -8.26
C CYS A 289 0.47 25.71 -8.37
N VAL A 290 0.06 25.44 -9.61
CA VAL A 290 -1.10 24.63 -9.98
C VAL A 290 -0.62 23.46 -10.81
N PHE A 291 -1.15 22.28 -10.53
CA PHE A 291 -0.91 21.06 -11.29
C PHE A 291 -2.21 20.61 -11.95
N ALA A 292 -2.11 20.13 -13.18
CA ALA A 292 -3.24 19.60 -13.93
C ALA A 292 -2.89 18.26 -14.56
N ALA A 293 -3.87 17.37 -14.62
CA ALA A 293 -3.73 16.08 -15.28
C ALA A 293 -5.08 15.56 -15.82
N GLY A 294 -5.01 14.61 -16.74
CA GLY A 294 -6.21 14.14 -17.43
C GLY A 294 -6.00 12.89 -18.27
N VAL A 295 -6.83 12.75 -19.32
CA VAL A 295 -6.87 11.58 -20.22
C VAL A 295 -5.57 11.43 -21.03
N ASP A 296 -4.85 12.51 -21.29
CA ASP A 296 -3.59 12.49 -22.05
C ASP A 296 -2.37 12.01 -21.26
N SER A 297 -2.58 11.48 -20.04
CA SER A 297 -1.57 10.95 -19.09
C SER A 297 -0.50 11.96 -18.65
N GLN A 298 -0.63 13.23 -19.03
CA GLN A 298 0.29 14.28 -18.61
C GLN A 298 -0.06 14.78 -17.22
N VAL A 299 0.96 15.02 -16.41
CA VAL A 299 0.90 15.86 -15.22
C VAL A 299 1.67 17.14 -15.54
N ALA A 300 0.96 18.25 -15.71
CA ALA A 300 1.51 19.55 -16.05
C ALA A 300 1.59 20.46 -14.81
N GLN A 301 2.57 21.36 -14.78
CA GLN A 301 2.73 22.40 -13.78
C GLN A 301 2.59 23.79 -14.41
N PHE A 302 1.86 24.66 -13.70
CA PHE A 302 1.70 26.07 -13.96
C PHE A 302 2.16 26.83 -12.72
N ALA A 303 3.05 27.80 -12.88
CA ALA A 303 3.60 28.57 -11.78
C ALA A 303 3.34 30.06 -11.94
N ARG A 304 3.13 30.74 -10.81
CA ARG A 304 3.14 32.19 -10.73
C ARG A 304 4.56 32.70 -10.87
N VAL A 305 4.75 33.62 -11.80
CA VAL A 305 6.01 34.32 -11.99
C VAL A 305 5.76 35.79 -11.72
N THR A 306 6.51 36.34 -10.76
CA THR A 306 6.59 37.79 -10.56
C THR A 306 7.48 38.35 -11.67
N GLY A 307 6.97 39.28 -12.46
CA GLY A 307 7.78 39.94 -13.49
C GLY A 307 9.04 40.57 -12.88
N GLY A 308 10.21 40.20 -13.41
CA GLY A 308 11.49 40.86 -13.13
C GLY A 308 11.56 42.23 -13.82
N GLY A 309 10.71 43.17 -13.41
CA GLY A 309 10.74 44.56 -13.90
C GLY A 309 11.70 45.41 -13.07
N GLY A 310 12.73 45.95 -13.71
CA GLY A 310 13.62 46.93 -13.08
C GLY A 310 12.87 48.20 -12.68
N GLY A 311 13.02 48.62 -11.42
CA GLY A 311 13.04 50.01 -10.97
C GLY A 311 11.86 50.94 -11.28
N GLY A 312 10.66 50.46 -11.62
CA GLY A 312 9.48 51.30 -11.87
C GLY A 312 8.41 51.16 -10.80
N VAL A 313 7.81 52.27 -10.37
CA VAL A 313 6.84 52.41 -9.26
C VAL A 313 5.45 51.79 -9.56
N PHE A 314 5.27 51.11 -10.69
CA PHE A 314 4.03 50.40 -11.02
C PHE A 314 4.14 48.92 -10.62
N SER A 315 3.15 48.46 -9.85
CA SER A 315 3.01 47.13 -9.25
C SER A 315 3.52 45.99 -10.15
N ARG A 316 4.36 45.11 -9.58
CA ARG A 316 4.80 43.85 -10.21
C ARG A 316 3.57 43.02 -10.56
N ALA A 317 3.20 42.98 -11.84
CA ALA A 317 2.14 42.10 -12.30
C ALA A 317 2.60 40.63 -12.14
N GLU A 318 1.93 39.90 -11.26
CA GLU A 318 2.07 38.45 -11.17
C GLU A 318 1.34 37.82 -12.36
N THR A 319 2.02 36.97 -13.11
CA THR A 319 1.46 36.30 -14.29
C THR A 319 1.60 34.80 -14.14
N TRP A 320 0.65 34.04 -14.65
CA TRP A 320 0.77 32.60 -14.70
C TRP A 320 1.52 32.15 -15.94
N THR A 321 2.39 31.16 -15.77
CA THR A 321 3.13 30.55 -16.88
C THR A 321 3.07 29.04 -16.77
N TYR A 322 3.00 28.39 -17.93
CA TYR A 322 3.23 26.95 -18.03
C TYR A 322 4.72 26.66 -17.86
N THR A 323 5.09 25.77 -16.95
CA THR A 323 6.50 25.46 -16.67
C THR A 323 6.93 24.16 -17.35
N HIS A 324 6.27 23.04 -17.05
CA HIS A 324 6.70 21.71 -17.52
C HIS A 324 5.59 20.67 -17.38
N TYR A 325 5.76 19.52 -18.03
CA TYR A 325 4.92 18.33 -17.83
C TYR A 325 5.72 17.03 -17.67
N LYS A 326 5.15 16.03 -17.04
CA LYS A 326 5.69 14.67 -16.97
C LYS A 326 4.62 13.66 -17.35
N ARG A 327 5.02 12.52 -17.92
CA ARG A 327 4.12 11.38 -18.22
C ARG A 327 4.63 10.10 -17.56
N PRO A 328 4.46 9.94 -16.24
CA PRO A 328 4.84 8.69 -15.57
C PRO A 328 3.69 7.67 -15.51
N HIS A 329 2.45 8.12 -15.73
CA HIS A 329 1.30 7.24 -15.93
C HIS A 329 1.25 6.74 -17.37
N THR A 330 0.68 5.54 -17.53
CA THR A 330 0.46 4.93 -18.85
C THR A 330 -0.94 5.26 -19.40
N HIS A 331 -1.90 5.52 -18.51
CA HIS A 331 -3.29 5.82 -18.82
C HIS A 331 -3.73 7.12 -18.13
N ASP A 332 -5.01 7.44 -18.23
CA ASP A 332 -5.66 8.62 -17.67
C ASP A 332 -5.34 8.82 -16.19
N VAL A 333 -5.02 10.06 -15.83
CA VAL A 333 -4.85 10.49 -14.44
C VAL A 333 -6.18 11.06 -13.95
N ARG A 334 -6.83 10.36 -13.01
CA ARG A 334 -8.16 10.73 -12.49
C ARG A 334 -8.10 11.55 -11.20
N ALA A 335 -7.01 11.45 -10.45
CA ALA A 335 -6.85 12.10 -9.16
C ALA A 335 -5.49 12.76 -8.99
N LEU A 336 -5.50 13.97 -8.43
CA LEU A 336 -4.32 14.69 -7.95
C LEU A 336 -4.58 15.18 -6.53
N GLY A 337 -3.52 15.27 -5.72
CA GLY A 337 -3.55 15.91 -4.41
C GLY A 337 -2.17 16.42 -4.02
N VAL A 338 -2.09 17.60 -3.39
CA VAL A 338 -0.83 18.12 -2.87
C VAL A 338 -0.84 18.00 -1.35
N LEU A 339 0.17 17.33 -0.81
CA LEU A 339 0.35 17.12 0.62
C LEU A 339 1.52 17.98 1.13
N PRO A 340 1.28 18.98 1.98
CA PRO A 340 2.35 19.71 2.66
C PRO A 340 3.00 18.80 3.72
N LEU A 341 4.34 18.78 3.78
CA LEU A 341 5.12 17.99 4.73
C LEU A 341 5.82 18.85 5.81
N GLY A 342 5.40 20.11 5.92
CA GLY A 342 6.00 21.14 6.79
C GLY A 342 6.98 22.05 6.05
N ALA A 343 7.35 23.17 6.68
CA ALA A 343 8.18 24.21 6.09
C ALA A 343 9.54 23.69 5.56
N ASP A 344 10.16 22.75 6.29
CA ASP A 344 11.49 22.24 5.96
C ASP A 344 11.48 21.19 4.83
N ARG A 345 10.38 20.42 4.68
CA ARG A 345 10.27 19.31 3.71
C ARG A 345 9.51 19.67 2.43
N GLY A 346 8.89 20.84 2.39
CA GLY A 346 8.10 21.29 1.24
C GLY A 346 6.80 20.52 1.11
N ALA A 347 6.39 20.26 -0.14
CA ALA A 347 5.14 19.57 -0.45
C ALA A 347 5.36 18.47 -1.49
N VAL A 348 4.53 17.44 -1.41
CA VAL A 348 4.52 16.33 -2.37
C VAL A 348 3.23 16.37 -3.15
N LEU A 349 3.33 16.42 -4.47
CA LEU A 349 2.20 16.15 -5.36
C LEU A 349 2.04 14.64 -5.48
N LEU A 350 0.80 14.18 -5.41
CA LEU A 350 0.38 12.80 -5.58
C LEU A 350 -0.52 12.70 -6.80
N SER A 351 -0.36 11.64 -7.58
CA SER A 351 -1.24 11.33 -8.71
C SER A 351 -1.66 9.87 -8.72
N GLY A 352 -2.87 9.63 -9.24
CA GLY A 352 -3.47 8.31 -9.40
C GLY A 352 -4.35 8.25 -10.63
N GLY A 353 -4.42 7.08 -11.26
CA GLY A 353 -5.10 6.92 -12.54
C GLY A 353 -5.65 5.53 -12.82
N VAL A 354 -6.09 5.34 -14.06
CA VAL A 354 -6.67 4.08 -14.57
C VAL A 354 -5.67 2.93 -14.55
N ASP A 355 -4.39 3.26 -14.66
CA ASP A 355 -3.31 2.28 -14.55
C ASP A 355 -3.06 1.77 -13.12
N ALA A 356 -3.87 2.17 -12.15
CA ALA A 356 -3.81 1.74 -10.75
C ALA A 356 -2.49 2.06 -10.03
N GLN A 357 -1.71 3.00 -10.56
CA GLN A 357 -0.44 3.40 -9.96
C GLN A 357 -0.63 4.65 -9.09
N LEU A 358 0.11 4.68 -7.98
CA LEU A 358 0.27 5.85 -7.13
C LEU A 358 1.68 6.42 -7.32
N ILE A 359 1.76 7.70 -7.68
CA ILE A 359 3.01 8.36 -8.04
C ILE A 359 3.16 9.65 -7.24
N ALA A 360 4.33 9.86 -6.66
CA ALA A 360 4.70 11.02 -5.86
C ALA A 360 5.73 11.89 -6.60
N TYR A 361 5.57 13.20 -6.52
CA TYR A 361 6.46 14.20 -7.12
C TYR A 361 6.84 15.22 -6.06
N PRO A 362 8.11 15.65 -5.99
CA PRO A 362 8.46 16.83 -5.21
C PRO A 362 7.82 18.05 -5.88
N ALA A 363 6.89 18.72 -5.21
CA ALA A 363 6.10 19.79 -5.82
C ALA A 363 6.95 21.01 -6.17
N GLN A 364 7.86 21.41 -5.28
CA GLN A 364 8.77 22.53 -5.50
C GLN A 364 9.88 22.21 -6.51
N ALA A 365 10.38 20.97 -6.51
CA ALA A 365 11.41 20.50 -7.42
C ALA A 365 10.84 19.76 -8.65
N PHE A 366 9.58 20.06 -9.01
CA PHE A 366 8.87 19.35 -10.08
C PHE A 366 9.62 19.39 -11.42
N LEU A 367 10.34 20.46 -11.72
CA LEU A 367 11.15 20.56 -12.94
C LEU A 367 12.38 19.64 -12.93
N HIS A 368 13.01 19.47 -11.77
CA HIS A 368 14.38 18.95 -11.67
C HIS A 368 14.47 17.50 -11.21
N GLU A 369 13.51 17.05 -10.40
CA GLU A 369 13.56 15.72 -9.78
C GLU A 369 12.57 14.74 -10.42
N HIS A 370 12.92 13.46 -10.48
CA HIS A 370 12.05 12.44 -11.06
C HIS A 370 10.94 12.02 -10.09
N PRO A 371 9.74 11.68 -10.61
CA PRO A 371 8.68 11.12 -9.78
C PRO A 371 9.05 9.74 -9.25
N SER A 372 8.52 9.40 -8.08
CA SER A 372 8.69 8.11 -7.41
C SER A 372 7.36 7.36 -7.36
N ARG A 373 7.37 6.06 -7.66
CA ARG A 373 6.17 5.21 -7.57
C ARG A 373 6.07 4.66 -6.14
N LEU A 374 4.93 4.84 -5.47
CA LEU A 374 4.77 4.42 -4.06
C LEU A 374 4.63 2.90 -3.94
N SER A 375 3.67 2.31 -4.63
CA SER A 375 3.50 0.86 -4.70
C SER A 375 2.71 0.45 -5.94
N LYS A 376 3.08 -0.69 -6.56
CA LYS A 376 2.34 -1.31 -7.66
C LYS A 376 1.40 -2.43 -7.21
N CYS A 377 1.67 -3.01 -6.03
CA CYS A 377 0.92 -4.14 -5.48
C CYS A 377 0.39 -3.79 -4.09
N PRO A 378 -0.60 -4.52 -3.57
CA PRO A 378 -1.11 -4.32 -2.22
C PRO A 378 0.04 -4.50 -1.22
N GLN A 379 0.22 -3.58 -0.28
CA GLN A 379 1.23 -3.73 0.76
C GLN A 379 0.84 -4.76 1.84
N ARG A 380 -0.45 -5.08 1.94
CA ARG A 380 -0.93 -6.20 2.75
C ARG A 380 -1.05 -7.45 1.88
N PRO A 381 -0.48 -8.59 2.29
CA PRO A 381 -0.47 -9.80 1.48
C PRO A 381 -1.89 -10.31 1.26
N ILE A 382 -2.28 -10.48 0.00
CA ILE A 382 -3.53 -11.13 -0.42
C ILE A 382 -3.37 -12.66 -0.52
N CYS A 383 -2.16 -13.15 -0.23
CA CYS A 383 -1.77 -14.54 -0.36
C CYS A 383 -1.24 -15.07 0.98
N GLN A 384 -1.56 -16.32 1.28
CA GLN A 384 -0.96 -17.07 2.38
C GLN A 384 -0.59 -18.47 1.89
N ALA A 385 0.67 -18.85 2.04
CA ALA A 385 1.11 -20.21 1.75
C ALA A 385 1.21 -21.04 3.03
N THR A 386 0.98 -22.34 2.90
CA THR A 386 1.28 -23.32 3.94
C THR A 386 2.33 -24.29 3.42
N VAL A 387 3.26 -24.64 4.31
CA VAL A 387 4.22 -25.70 4.05
C VAL A 387 3.55 -27.01 4.43
N GLY A 388 3.41 -27.90 3.44
CA GLY A 388 2.82 -29.21 3.67
C GLY A 388 3.64 -30.07 4.63
N ALA A 389 2.98 -30.86 5.48
CA ALA A 389 3.62 -31.95 6.21
C ALA A 389 4.21 -32.97 5.19
N PRO A 390 5.14 -33.86 5.57
CA PRO A 390 5.73 -34.84 4.64
C PRO A 390 4.71 -35.69 3.85
N ALA A 391 3.48 -35.79 4.33
CA ALA A 391 2.37 -36.53 3.72
C ALA A 391 1.30 -35.66 3.00
N ALA A 392 1.42 -34.32 3.00
CA ALA A 392 0.44 -33.40 2.40
C ALA A 392 1.14 -32.33 1.55
N PRO A 393 0.62 -31.98 0.35
CA PRO A 393 1.26 -30.99 -0.49
C PRO A 393 1.07 -29.56 0.04
N SER A 394 2.09 -28.71 -0.15
CA SER A 394 2.03 -27.27 0.17
C SER A 394 0.88 -26.60 -0.59
N ARG A 395 0.17 -25.69 0.08
CA ARG A 395 -1.00 -25.00 -0.48
C ARG A 395 -0.79 -23.50 -0.48
N LEU A 396 -1.48 -22.82 -1.39
CA LEU A 396 -1.51 -21.37 -1.50
C LEU A 396 -2.96 -20.90 -1.51
N LEU A 397 -3.34 -20.08 -0.53
CA LEU A 397 -4.57 -19.32 -0.52
C LEU A 397 -4.33 -17.97 -1.22
N VAL A 398 -5.22 -17.61 -2.12
CA VAL A 398 -5.26 -16.30 -2.78
C VAL A 398 -6.65 -15.71 -2.57
N ALA A 399 -6.74 -14.61 -1.82
CA ALA A 399 -8.00 -13.93 -1.51
C ALA A 399 -8.13 -12.65 -2.35
N GLN A 400 -9.17 -12.56 -3.18
CA GLN A 400 -9.34 -11.43 -4.10
C GLN A 400 -10.80 -11.11 -4.31
N GLN A 401 -11.14 -9.82 -4.22
CA GLN A 401 -12.50 -9.32 -4.45
C GLN A 401 -13.53 -10.15 -3.67
N ASP A 402 -14.33 -10.99 -4.34
CA ASP A 402 -15.35 -11.86 -3.77
C ASP A 402 -14.99 -13.36 -3.88
N THR A 403 -13.71 -13.70 -4.07
CA THR A 403 -13.25 -15.08 -4.28
C THR A 403 -12.09 -15.47 -3.36
N LEU A 404 -12.07 -16.75 -2.97
CA LEU A 404 -10.93 -17.41 -2.34
C LEU A 404 -10.51 -18.56 -3.25
N ASP A 405 -9.33 -18.44 -3.84
CA ASP A 405 -8.72 -19.48 -4.66
C ASP A 405 -7.69 -20.25 -3.84
N VAL A 406 -7.80 -21.57 -3.81
CA VAL A 406 -6.88 -22.47 -3.13
C VAL A 406 -6.13 -23.29 -4.18
N TRP A 407 -4.82 -23.22 -4.13
CA TRP A 407 -3.92 -23.91 -5.05
C TRP A 407 -3.08 -24.93 -4.30
N GLN A 408 -2.83 -26.05 -4.94
CA GLN A 408 -1.75 -26.96 -4.61
C GLN A 408 -0.50 -26.52 -5.36
N LEU A 409 0.60 -26.33 -4.64
CA LEU A 409 1.88 -25.97 -5.23
C LEU A 409 2.53 -27.18 -5.90
N ALA A 410 3.34 -26.88 -6.91
CA ALA A 410 4.16 -27.86 -7.59
C ALA A 410 5.27 -28.39 -6.68
N SER A 411 5.58 -29.68 -6.75
CA SER A 411 6.78 -30.26 -6.16
C SER A 411 7.88 -30.41 -7.21
N ALA A 412 9.14 -30.20 -6.81
CA ALA A 412 10.31 -30.41 -7.65
C ALA A 412 11.19 -31.54 -7.08
N SER A 413 11.89 -32.28 -7.94
CA SER A 413 12.85 -33.29 -7.48
C SER A 413 14.18 -32.62 -7.17
N SER A 414 14.58 -32.57 -5.90
CA SER A 414 15.95 -32.17 -5.55
C SER A 414 17.00 -33.24 -5.92
N ALA A 415 16.57 -34.45 -6.31
CA ALA A 415 17.46 -35.59 -6.55
C ALA A 415 18.28 -35.46 -7.86
N ALA A 416 17.82 -34.66 -8.83
CA ALA A 416 18.60 -34.37 -10.03
C ALA A 416 19.80 -33.43 -9.75
N ALA A 417 19.68 -32.54 -8.76
CA ALA A 417 20.78 -31.66 -8.33
C ALA A 417 21.90 -32.41 -7.58
N ALA A 418 21.63 -33.61 -7.09
CA ALA A 418 22.58 -34.44 -6.35
C ALA A 418 23.41 -35.40 -7.23
N ALA A 419 23.10 -35.52 -8.52
CA ALA A 419 23.60 -36.60 -9.38
C ALA A 419 24.61 -36.15 -10.46
N GLY A 420 25.44 -35.14 -10.19
CA GLY A 420 26.74 -34.94 -10.85
C GLY A 420 26.78 -34.95 -12.39
N ALA A 421 25.68 -34.61 -13.09
CA ALA A 421 25.66 -34.54 -14.54
C ALA A 421 26.27 -33.20 -15.00
N ALA A 422 27.17 -33.28 -15.98
CA ALA A 422 27.99 -32.16 -16.46
C ALA A 422 27.18 -30.90 -16.77
N VAL A 423 27.27 -29.92 -15.89
CA VAL A 423 26.71 -28.58 -16.00
C VAL A 423 27.46 -27.82 -17.08
N ARG A 424 26.81 -27.58 -18.23
CA ARG A 424 27.33 -26.67 -19.25
C ARG A 424 26.89 -25.26 -18.87
N HIS A 425 27.84 -24.46 -18.41
CA HIS A 425 27.65 -23.03 -18.18
C HIS A 425 27.09 -22.34 -19.43
N HIS A 426 25.95 -21.67 -19.30
CA HIS A 426 25.55 -20.65 -20.26
C HIS A 426 25.71 -19.28 -19.60
N GLU A 427 26.49 -18.43 -20.25
CA GLU A 427 26.59 -17.02 -19.94
C GLU A 427 25.24 -16.33 -20.28
N GLN A 428 24.84 -15.41 -19.39
CA GLN A 428 23.78 -14.38 -19.54
C GLN A 428 22.34 -14.75 -19.13
N GLY A 429 22.08 -14.74 -17.81
CA GLY A 429 20.75 -14.58 -17.19
C GLY A 429 20.76 -14.88 -15.67
N PRO A 430 20.12 -14.09 -14.78
CA PRO A 430 20.24 -14.30 -13.34
C PRO A 430 19.24 -15.36 -12.82
N GLU A 431 19.86 -16.50 -12.48
CA GLU A 431 19.48 -17.51 -11.49
C GLU A 431 18.71 -18.75 -11.98
N GLY A 432 19.47 -19.85 -12.09
CA GLY A 432 19.00 -21.24 -11.99
C GLY A 432 18.77 -21.95 -13.32
N GLU A 433 19.25 -23.19 -13.43
CA GLU A 433 18.69 -24.12 -14.42
C GLU A 433 17.23 -24.44 -14.04
N PRO A 434 16.30 -24.53 -15.00
CA PRO A 434 14.93 -24.90 -14.70
C PRO A 434 14.90 -26.31 -14.07
N LEU A 435 14.40 -26.41 -12.84
CA LEU A 435 14.17 -27.69 -12.18
C LEU A 435 12.97 -28.39 -12.84
N GLU A 436 13.09 -29.69 -13.09
CA GLU A 436 11.95 -30.50 -13.53
C GLU A 436 10.91 -30.62 -12.42
N LEU A 437 9.65 -30.30 -12.76
CA LEU A 437 8.52 -30.42 -11.86
C LEU A 437 8.09 -31.88 -11.77
N LEU A 438 8.06 -32.43 -10.55
CA LEU A 438 7.47 -33.74 -10.27
C LEU A 438 5.94 -33.69 -10.36
N THR A 439 5.34 -32.57 -9.96
CA THR A 439 3.90 -32.34 -10.06
C THR A 439 3.63 -30.92 -10.54
N ALA A 440 2.65 -30.76 -11.43
CA ALA A 440 2.20 -29.45 -11.87
C ALA A 440 1.37 -28.76 -10.77
N PRO A 441 1.39 -27.41 -10.68
CA PRO A 441 0.51 -26.70 -9.77
C PRO A 441 -0.96 -26.97 -10.16
N ARG A 442 -1.82 -27.17 -9.16
CA ARG A 442 -3.21 -27.55 -9.37
C ARG A 442 -4.15 -26.61 -8.63
N HIS A 443 -5.14 -26.07 -9.33
CA HIS A 443 -6.22 -25.31 -8.70
C HIS A 443 -7.16 -26.31 -7.99
N LEU A 444 -7.25 -26.19 -6.66
CA LEU A 444 -8.03 -27.11 -5.83
C LEU A 444 -9.48 -26.64 -5.68
N ALA A 445 -9.67 -25.35 -5.39
CA ALA A 445 -11.00 -24.80 -5.15
C ALA A 445 -11.06 -23.31 -5.47
N ARG A 446 -12.22 -22.87 -5.99
CA ARG A 446 -12.63 -21.46 -6.06
C ARG A 446 -13.91 -21.27 -5.25
N ILE A 447 -13.81 -20.55 -4.14
CA ILE A 447 -14.92 -20.28 -3.25
C ILE A 447 -15.43 -18.86 -3.51
N LYS A 448 -16.61 -18.73 -4.11
CA LYS A 448 -17.25 -17.43 -4.35
C LYS A 448 -18.06 -16.97 -3.14
N VAL A 449 -17.66 -15.85 -2.56
CA VAL A 449 -18.27 -15.21 -1.39
C VAL A 449 -19.38 -14.28 -1.86
N LYS A 450 -20.64 -14.74 -1.80
CA LYS A 450 -21.80 -13.94 -2.25
C LYS A 450 -21.99 -12.67 -1.40
N GLY A 451 -22.27 -11.56 -2.09
CA GLY A 451 -22.85 -10.33 -1.54
C GLY A 451 -21.88 -9.29 -0.99
N ALA A 452 -20.61 -9.65 -0.79
CA ALA A 452 -19.60 -8.72 -0.27
C ALA A 452 -18.19 -9.17 -0.64
N ARG A 453 -17.25 -8.23 -0.56
CA ARG A 453 -15.84 -8.49 -0.81
C ARG A 453 -15.12 -8.94 0.45
N VAL A 454 -14.07 -9.71 0.24
CA VAL A 454 -13.18 -10.23 1.27
C VAL A 454 -12.31 -9.08 1.79
N ALA A 455 -12.41 -8.82 3.09
CA ALA A 455 -11.59 -7.84 3.80
C ALA A 455 -10.33 -8.48 4.39
N ALA A 456 -10.45 -9.70 4.91
CA ALA A 456 -9.35 -10.49 5.43
C ALA A 456 -9.61 -11.97 5.19
N ALA A 457 -8.56 -12.76 5.01
CA ALA A 457 -8.66 -14.21 4.86
C ALA A 457 -7.46 -14.90 5.51
N ALA A 458 -7.67 -16.13 5.96
CA ALA A 458 -6.62 -16.96 6.53
C ALA A 458 -6.82 -18.43 6.16
N MET A 459 -5.71 -19.16 6.09
CA MET A 459 -5.66 -20.61 5.94
C MET A 459 -4.96 -21.21 7.17
N SER A 460 -5.46 -22.35 7.65
CA SER A 460 -4.81 -23.07 8.75
C SER A 460 -3.48 -23.70 8.31
N PRO A 461 -2.53 -23.96 9.22
CA PRO A 461 -1.22 -24.55 8.85
C PRO A 461 -1.31 -25.85 8.06
N SER A 462 -2.25 -26.74 8.37
CA SER A 462 -2.49 -27.97 7.58
C SER A 462 -3.10 -27.70 6.19
N GLY A 463 -3.61 -26.50 5.95
CA GLY A 463 -4.38 -26.15 4.75
C GLY A 463 -5.76 -26.80 4.68
N ALA A 464 -6.26 -27.37 5.78
CA ALA A 464 -7.58 -28.01 5.85
C ALA A 464 -8.72 -27.01 6.04
N PHE A 465 -8.45 -25.86 6.67
CA PHE A 465 -9.45 -24.83 6.92
C PHE A 465 -9.09 -23.52 6.24
N VAL A 466 -10.10 -22.87 5.68
CA VAL A 466 -10.00 -21.53 5.09
C VAL A 466 -11.11 -20.66 5.67
N ALA A 467 -10.75 -19.48 6.15
CA ALA A 467 -11.71 -18.50 6.65
C ALA A 467 -11.55 -17.16 5.96
N CYS A 468 -12.65 -16.42 5.87
CA CYS A 468 -12.66 -15.05 5.36
C CYS A 468 -13.64 -14.19 6.14
N SER A 469 -13.28 -12.92 6.29
CA SER A 469 -14.12 -11.86 6.83
C SER A 469 -14.60 -10.95 5.70
N THR A 470 -15.87 -10.56 5.75
CA THR A 470 -16.49 -9.56 4.89
C THR A 470 -17.21 -8.52 5.74
N PRO A 471 -17.61 -7.36 5.19
CA PRO A 471 -18.49 -6.42 5.88
C PRO A 471 -19.82 -7.05 6.36
N LEU A 472 -20.26 -8.16 5.77
CA LEU A 472 -21.48 -8.89 6.16
C LEU A 472 -21.24 -9.97 7.22
N GLY A 473 -20.01 -10.13 7.70
CA GLY A 473 -19.62 -11.14 8.68
C GLY A 473 -18.60 -12.16 8.18
N THR A 474 -18.27 -13.11 9.04
CA THR A 474 -17.19 -14.08 8.85
C THR A 474 -17.71 -15.43 8.36
N ARG A 475 -16.97 -16.08 7.46
CA ARG A 475 -17.28 -17.41 6.91
C ARG A 475 -16.06 -18.31 6.99
N ALA A 476 -16.26 -19.57 7.34
CA ALA A 476 -15.23 -20.60 7.37
C ALA A 476 -15.63 -21.80 6.51
N TYR A 477 -14.64 -22.44 5.91
CA TYR A 477 -14.78 -23.56 4.99
C TYR A 477 -13.76 -24.64 5.35
N ARG A 478 -14.17 -25.90 5.21
CA ARG A 478 -13.30 -27.07 5.31
C ARG A 478 -13.05 -27.63 3.92
N LEU A 479 -11.78 -27.84 3.62
CA LEU A 479 -11.31 -28.55 2.43
C LEU A 479 -11.18 -30.02 2.80
N GLU A 480 -12.04 -30.87 2.25
CA GLU A 480 -11.97 -32.31 2.50
C GLU A 480 -10.71 -32.88 1.87
N SER A 481 -10.11 -33.87 2.56
CA SER A 481 -8.93 -34.57 2.03
C SER A 481 -9.35 -35.36 0.80
N ALA A 482 -8.91 -34.94 -0.38
CA ALA A 482 -9.01 -35.78 -1.57
C ALA A 482 -8.12 -37.00 -1.34
N ALA A 483 -8.61 -38.21 -1.61
CA ALA A 483 -7.78 -39.40 -1.62
C ALA A 483 -6.55 -39.14 -2.52
N ALA A 484 -5.34 -39.44 -2.04
CA ALA A 484 -4.07 -39.04 -2.67
C ALA A 484 -3.92 -39.49 -4.15
N ALA A 485 -4.74 -40.45 -4.60
CA ALA A 485 -4.78 -40.97 -5.97
C ALA A 485 -5.88 -40.35 -6.86
N SER A 486 -6.73 -39.44 -6.35
CA SER A 486 -7.86 -38.89 -7.10
C SER A 486 -7.53 -37.56 -7.78
N ALA A 487 -7.76 -37.50 -9.09
CA ALA A 487 -7.73 -36.28 -9.88
C ALA A 487 -8.94 -35.35 -9.64
N ALA A 488 -9.87 -35.71 -8.74
CA ALA A 488 -11.03 -34.89 -8.40
C ALA A 488 -10.65 -33.75 -7.42
N ALA A 489 -11.24 -32.57 -7.60
CA ALA A 489 -11.05 -31.44 -6.70
C ALA A 489 -11.58 -31.79 -5.29
N PRO A 490 -10.92 -31.32 -4.21
CA PRO A 490 -11.43 -31.54 -2.85
C PRO A 490 -12.82 -30.91 -2.70
N ALA A 491 -13.72 -31.63 -2.03
CA ALA A 491 -15.02 -31.07 -1.67
C ALA A 491 -14.81 -29.92 -0.66
N VAL A 492 -15.58 -28.84 -0.85
CA VAL A 492 -15.56 -27.67 0.04
C VAL A 492 -16.85 -27.65 0.82
N THR A 493 -16.75 -27.76 2.15
CA THR A 493 -17.91 -27.68 3.04
C THR A 493 -17.88 -26.39 3.84
N ARG A 494 -18.99 -25.62 3.80
CA ARG A 494 -19.14 -24.43 4.63
C ARG A 494 -19.42 -24.84 6.07
N LEU A 495 -18.64 -24.31 7.00
CA LEU A 495 -18.82 -24.57 8.43
C LEU A 495 -19.90 -23.64 9.02
N LYS A 496 -20.69 -24.18 9.96
CA LYS A 496 -21.62 -23.38 10.78
C LYS A 496 -20.85 -22.80 11.96
N LEU A 497 -20.49 -21.52 11.85
CA LEU A 497 -19.90 -20.76 12.96
C LEU A 497 -20.98 -20.40 13.98
N ALA A 498 -20.57 -20.17 15.23
CA ALA A 498 -21.43 -19.62 16.28
C ALA A 498 -22.06 -18.31 15.79
N SER A 499 -23.31 -18.01 16.20
CA SER A 499 -24.00 -16.77 15.79
C SER A 499 -23.13 -15.52 16.02
N ALA A 500 -22.50 -15.43 17.19
CA ALA A 500 -21.60 -14.34 17.56
C ALA A 500 -20.34 -14.22 16.68
N ALA A 501 -19.87 -15.29 16.06
CA ALA A 501 -18.71 -15.23 15.16
C ALA A 501 -19.12 -15.06 13.70
N ALA A 502 -20.29 -15.58 13.32
CA ALA A 502 -20.81 -15.51 11.97
C ALA A 502 -21.30 -14.11 11.58
N SER A 503 -21.88 -13.36 12.53
CA SER A 503 -22.37 -12.00 12.30
C SER A 503 -21.28 -10.94 12.37
N GLU A 504 -20.16 -11.23 13.03
CA GLU A 504 -19.10 -10.26 13.27
C GLU A 504 -18.18 -10.15 12.05
N ALA A 505 -18.04 -8.93 11.55
CA ALA A 505 -17.01 -8.57 10.60
C ALA A 505 -15.70 -8.35 11.36
N ALA A 506 -14.60 -8.83 10.80
CA ALA A 506 -13.26 -8.71 11.36
C ALA A 506 -12.31 -7.95 10.41
N VAL A 507 -11.44 -7.12 11.00
CA VAL A 507 -10.36 -6.39 10.31
C VAL A 507 -9.21 -7.33 9.94
N ALA A 508 -8.99 -8.36 10.76
CA ALA A 508 -7.99 -9.40 10.51
C ALA A 508 -8.50 -10.77 10.99
N VAL A 509 -8.00 -11.83 10.34
CA VAL A 509 -8.37 -13.22 10.62
C VAL A 509 -7.10 -14.04 10.70
N ALA A 510 -7.01 -14.94 11.68
CA ALA A 510 -6.00 -15.99 11.74
C ALA A 510 -6.66 -17.34 11.97
N ALA A 511 -6.12 -18.40 11.36
CA ALA A 511 -6.64 -19.75 11.50
C ALA A 511 -5.53 -20.69 11.97
N THR A 512 -5.82 -21.50 12.98
CA THR A 512 -5.06 -22.71 13.34
C THR A 512 -5.86 -23.93 12.92
N ASP A 513 -5.33 -25.13 13.14
CA ASP A 513 -6.04 -26.37 12.81
C ASP A 513 -7.20 -26.68 13.79
N SER A 514 -7.28 -25.96 14.91
CA SER A 514 -8.29 -26.14 15.96
C SER A 514 -9.08 -24.87 16.29
N HIS A 515 -8.58 -23.68 15.93
CA HIS A 515 -9.20 -22.41 16.28
C HIS A 515 -9.18 -21.40 15.14
N LEU A 516 -10.24 -20.60 15.07
CA LEU A 516 -10.35 -19.40 14.26
C LEU A 516 -10.31 -18.18 15.19
N VAL A 517 -9.42 -17.24 14.92
CA VAL A 517 -9.30 -16.00 15.68
C VAL A 517 -9.62 -14.80 14.81
N LEU A 518 -10.44 -13.89 15.34
CA LEU A 518 -10.93 -12.69 14.66
C LEU A 518 -10.51 -11.45 15.43
N ALA A 519 -9.98 -10.45 14.73
CA ALA A 519 -9.81 -9.09 15.25
C ALA A 519 -11.01 -8.24 14.80
N LEU A 520 -11.91 -7.93 15.73
CA LEU A 520 -13.17 -7.23 15.45
C LEU A 520 -12.96 -5.72 15.27
N HIS A 521 -13.90 -5.07 14.60
CA HIS A 521 -13.87 -3.62 14.32
C HIS A 521 -13.92 -2.77 15.61
N ASN A 522 -14.47 -3.33 16.70
CA ASN A 522 -14.47 -2.70 18.04
C ASN A 522 -13.12 -2.82 18.78
N GLY A 523 -12.10 -3.43 18.14
CA GLY A 523 -10.77 -3.62 18.66
C GLY A 523 -10.57 -4.84 19.56
N SER A 524 -11.57 -5.71 19.72
CA SER A 524 -11.45 -6.94 20.51
C SER A 524 -11.06 -8.16 19.67
N LEU A 525 -10.52 -9.18 20.33
CA LEU A 525 -10.17 -10.47 19.76
C LEU A 525 -11.21 -11.52 20.16
N LEU A 526 -11.72 -12.26 19.18
CA LEU A 526 -12.66 -13.38 19.39
C LEU A 526 -11.99 -14.68 18.96
N SER A 527 -12.03 -15.71 19.81
CA SER A 527 -11.55 -17.06 19.49
C SER A 527 -12.72 -18.04 19.38
N CYS A 528 -12.70 -18.86 18.34
CA CYS A 528 -13.74 -19.82 17.99
C CYS A 528 -13.10 -21.19 17.72
N GLU A 529 -13.70 -22.27 18.21
CA GLU A 529 -13.21 -23.63 17.97
C GLU A 529 -13.65 -24.20 16.61
N LEU A 530 -12.76 -24.95 15.96
CA LEU A 530 -12.97 -25.76 14.76
C LEU A 530 -12.67 -27.22 15.17
N PRO A 531 -13.49 -28.26 14.86
CA PRO A 531 -14.44 -28.38 13.74
C PRO A 531 -15.85 -28.91 14.11
N SER A 532 -16.20 -29.04 15.39
CA SER A 532 -17.26 -29.93 15.89
C SER A 532 -18.63 -29.26 16.09
N GLY A 533 -19.25 -28.75 15.03
CA GLY A 533 -20.73 -28.58 14.93
C GLY A 533 -21.46 -27.66 15.93
N ALA A 534 -20.83 -27.20 17.00
CA ALA A 534 -21.34 -26.28 18.01
C ALA A 534 -20.15 -25.44 18.49
N VAL A 535 -19.79 -24.45 17.69
CA VAL A 535 -18.65 -23.56 17.97
C VAL A 535 -18.97 -22.73 19.22
N ALA A 536 -18.22 -22.92 20.31
CA ALA A 536 -18.25 -22.00 21.43
C ALA A 536 -17.37 -20.79 21.10
N ALA A 537 -17.98 -19.62 20.92
CA ALA A 537 -17.24 -18.37 20.86
C ALA A 537 -16.81 -18.00 22.29
N ARG A 538 -15.52 -17.75 22.50
CA ARG A 538 -15.01 -17.23 23.78
C ARG A 538 -15.18 -15.72 23.84
N ALA A 539 -15.31 -15.18 25.06
CA ALA A 539 -15.58 -13.76 25.25
C ALA A 539 -14.50 -12.86 24.58
N PRO A 540 -14.90 -11.72 24.00
CA PRO A 540 -13.98 -10.82 23.33
C PRO A 540 -12.94 -10.24 24.32
N VAL A 541 -11.66 -10.36 23.98
CA VAL A 541 -10.54 -9.81 24.78
C VAL A 541 -9.94 -8.61 24.05
N ARG A 542 -9.76 -7.47 24.72
CA ARG A 542 -9.05 -6.33 24.12
C ARG A 542 -7.53 -6.55 24.19
N PRO A 543 -6.79 -6.40 23.08
CA PRO A 543 -5.34 -6.36 23.11
C PRO A 543 -4.85 -5.27 24.05
N VAL A 544 -3.76 -5.52 24.76
CA VAL A 544 -3.16 -4.54 25.66
C VAL A 544 -2.46 -3.46 24.82
N SER A 545 -3.10 -2.30 24.69
CA SER A 545 -2.51 -1.13 24.04
C SER A 545 -1.48 -0.44 24.95
N PRO A 546 -0.48 0.26 24.39
CA PRO A 546 0.37 1.15 25.18
C PRO A 546 -0.41 2.21 25.94
N ALA A 547 0.11 2.63 27.09
CA ALA A 547 -0.37 3.83 27.76
C ALA A 547 -0.12 5.06 26.87
N GLU A 548 -1.07 5.99 26.83
CA GLU A 548 -1.01 7.21 26.00
C GLU A 548 0.04 8.23 26.45
N ALA A 549 0.56 8.09 27.69
CA ALA A 549 1.48 9.03 28.32
C ALA A 549 2.95 8.94 27.84
N ASP A 550 3.33 7.91 27.10
CA ASP A 550 4.73 7.63 26.70
C ASP A 550 5.16 8.31 25.38
N TRP A 551 4.35 9.23 24.82
CA TRP A 551 4.45 9.57 23.40
C TRP A 551 4.56 11.06 23.09
N SER A 552 5.25 11.39 21.99
CA SER A 552 5.34 12.76 21.48
C SER A 552 4.01 13.25 20.92
N ALA A 553 3.81 14.58 20.97
CA ALA A 553 2.58 15.25 20.50
C ALA A 553 2.30 15.01 19.00
N ASP A 554 3.33 15.04 18.14
CA ASP A 554 3.20 14.77 16.69
C ASP A 554 2.75 13.33 16.40
N ALA A 555 3.00 12.41 17.34
CA ALA A 555 2.58 11.04 17.21
C ALA A 555 1.10 10.83 17.57
N GLN A 556 0.48 11.74 18.34
CA GLN A 556 -0.87 11.55 18.87
C GLN A 556 -2.00 11.76 17.82
N ALA A 557 -1.85 12.67 16.85
CA ALA A 557 -2.93 13.06 15.93
C ALA A 557 -3.35 11.95 14.94
N TRP A 558 -2.41 11.18 14.40
CA TRP A 558 -2.69 10.14 13.39
C TRP A 558 -3.01 8.76 13.98
N ARG A 559 -2.76 8.57 15.28
CA ARG A 559 -2.97 7.30 15.99
C ARG A 559 -4.43 6.94 16.24
N ASN A 560 -5.29 7.96 16.26
CA ASN A 560 -6.74 7.76 16.30
C ASN A 560 -7.26 6.99 15.07
N HIS A 561 -6.48 6.87 14.00
CA HIS A 561 -6.89 6.24 12.74
C HIS A 561 -6.38 4.81 12.55
N CYS A 562 -5.52 4.28 13.43
CA CYS A 562 -5.02 2.91 13.31
C CYS A 562 -5.78 1.93 14.21
N PRO A 563 -6.17 0.73 13.70
CA PRO A 563 -6.78 -0.28 14.54
C PRO A 563 -5.77 -0.85 15.55
N PRO A 564 -6.24 -1.29 16.73
CA PRO A 564 -5.37 -1.89 17.75
C PRO A 564 -4.75 -3.21 17.30
N ALA A 565 -5.44 -3.97 16.44
CA ALA A 565 -4.93 -5.16 15.78
C ALA A 565 -5.26 -5.10 14.28
N ALA A 566 -4.28 -4.69 13.49
CA ALA A 566 -4.35 -4.57 12.04
C ALA A 566 -4.12 -5.91 11.33
N SER A 567 -3.35 -6.81 11.94
CA SER A 567 -3.01 -8.14 11.43
C SER A 567 -2.93 -9.15 12.57
N LEU A 568 -3.22 -10.41 12.26
CA LEU A 568 -3.12 -11.54 13.18
C LEU A 568 -2.22 -12.62 12.57
N VAL A 569 -1.32 -13.17 13.38
CA VAL A 569 -0.47 -14.29 12.99
C VAL A 569 -0.50 -15.32 14.10
N ALA A 570 -0.81 -16.58 13.78
CA ALA A 570 -0.75 -17.68 14.73
C ALA A 570 0.56 -18.45 14.55
N SER A 571 1.09 -19.02 15.64
CA SER A 571 2.21 -19.96 15.58
C SER A 571 1.81 -21.26 14.90
N ALA A 572 2.78 -21.97 14.32
CA ALA A 572 2.50 -23.20 13.55
C ALA A 572 1.92 -24.33 14.43
N ASP A 573 2.29 -24.39 15.70
CA ASP A 573 1.75 -25.32 16.71
C ASP A 573 0.37 -24.90 17.24
N GLY A 574 -0.11 -23.70 16.90
CA GLY A 574 -1.38 -23.14 17.35
C GLY A 574 -1.43 -22.76 18.83
N SER A 575 -0.28 -22.64 19.51
CA SER A 575 -0.21 -22.30 20.94
C SER A 575 -0.20 -20.79 21.22
N LEU A 576 0.31 -19.99 20.28
CA LEU A 576 0.49 -18.55 20.40
C LEU A 576 -0.19 -17.80 19.25
N LEU A 577 -0.63 -16.59 19.57
CA LEU A 577 -1.17 -15.61 18.64
C LEU A 577 -0.46 -14.28 18.82
N ALA A 578 0.04 -13.70 17.74
CA ALA A 578 0.49 -12.33 17.66
C ALA A 578 -0.62 -11.45 17.09
N ALA A 579 -1.08 -10.46 17.87
CA ALA A 579 -1.91 -9.37 17.40
C ALA A 579 -1.02 -8.15 17.10
N VAL A 580 -0.99 -7.75 15.83
CA VAL A 580 -0.07 -6.73 15.33
C VAL A 580 -0.85 -5.44 15.13
N GLY A 581 -0.54 -4.44 15.94
CA GLY A 581 -1.01 -3.07 15.76
C GLY A 581 0.06 -2.21 15.07
N CYS A 582 -0.28 -0.96 14.79
CA CYS A 582 0.66 -0.01 14.17
C CYS A 582 1.94 0.25 15.01
N HIS A 583 1.88 0.10 16.34
CA HIS A 583 2.98 0.51 17.26
C HIS A 583 3.41 -0.57 18.26
N GLY A 584 2.91 -1.80 18.11
CA GLY A 584 3.27 -2.88 19.01
C GLY A 584 2.69 -4.22 18.58
N ILE A 585 3.30 -5.28 19.09
CA ILE A 585 2.82 -6.65 18.92
C ILE A 585 2.46 -7.17 20.32
N SER A 586 1.22 -7.61 20.51
CA SER A 586 0.81 -8.32 21.73
C SER A 586 0.75 -9.82 21.46
N LEU A 587 1.34 -10.61 22.36
CA LEU A 587 1.32 -12.07 22.30
C LEU A 587 0.25 -12.60 23.24
N HIS A 588 -0.55 -13.54 22.75
CA HIS A 588 -1.63 -14.17 23.48
C HIS A 588 -1.52 -15.70 23.38
N ARG A 589 -1.81 -16.41 24.48
CA ARG A 589 -1.89 -17.88 24.48
C ARG A 589 -3.25 -18.34 23.96
N LEU A 590 -3.23 -19.26 23.01
CA LEU A 590 -4.43 -19.94 22.52
C LEU A 590 -4.71 -21.19 23.38
N PRO A 591 -6.00 -21.56 23.56
CA PRO A 591 -7.20 -20.93 23.00
C PRO A 591 -7.80 -19.80 23.87
N GLY A 592 -7.25 -19.54 25.06
CA GLY A 592 -7.81 -18.60 26.05
C GLY A 592 -7.69 -17.12 25.69
N LEU A 593 -6.83 -16.74 24.74
CA LEU A 593 -6.41 -15.37 24.47
C LEU A 593 -5.78 -14.67 25.70
N GLU A 594 -5.24 -15.46 26.63
CA GLU A 594 -4.55 -14.94 27.82
C GLU A 594 -3.29 -14.16 27.40
N PRO A 595 -3.02 -12.99 27.98
CA PRO A 595 -1.84 -12.21 27.62
C PRO A 595 -0.57 -12.99 27.99
N HIS A 596 0.29 -13.24 27.01
CA HIS A 596 1.57 -13.93 27.20
C HIS A 596 2.72 -12.95 27.39
N GLY A 597 2.74 -11.90 26.56
CA GLY A 597 3.86 -10.98 26.49
C GLY A 597 3.59 -9.84 25.53
N ARG A 598 4.48 -8.85 25.53
CA ARG A 598 4.34 -7.64 24.72
C ARG A 598 5.68 -7.26 24.14
N LEU A 599 5.72 -7.07 22.84
CA LEU A 599 6.93 -6.68 22.12
C LEU A 599 6.78 -5.21 21.75
N LEU A 600 7.60 -4.37 22.35
CA LEU A 600 7.44 -2.93 22.29
C LEU A 600 8.66 -2.21 21.77
N ARG A 601 8.33 -1.29 20.87
CA ARG A 601 9.16 -0.25 20.29
C ARG A 601 9.97 -0.75 19.10
N ALA A 602 9.69 -0.07 18.00
CA ALA A 602 10.30 -0.20 16.70
C ALA A 602 10.24 1.20 16.10
N ASP A 603 11.22 1.55 15.27
CA ASP A 603 11.16 2.79 14.53
C ASP A 603 10.19 2.60 13.35
N GLY A 604 9.09 3.36 13.38
CA GLY A 604 8.03 3.29 12.37
C GLY A 604 6.98 2.20 12.62
N ALA A 605 6.07 2.04 11.66
CA ALA A 605 4.97 1.07 11.74
C ALA A 605 5.43 -0.35 11.40
N PHE A 606 4.87 -1.36 12.07
CA PHE A 606 5.08 -2.76 11.69
C PHE A 606 4.42 -3.07 10.35
N THR A 607 5.17 -3.68 9.44
CA THR A 607 4.71 -4.00 8.08
C THR A 607 4.46 -5.48 7.86
N ALA A 608 5.27 -6.36 8.45
CA ALA A 608 5.10 -7.80 8.36
C ALA A 608 5.59 -8.51 9.62
N VAL A 609 4.98 -9.64 9.96
CA VAL A 609 5.29 -10.46 11.13
C VAL A 609 5.16 -11.94 10.79
N ALA A 610 6.05 -12.79 11.31
CA ALA A 610 5.98 -14.23 11.19
C ALA A 610 6.55 -14.93 12.42
N PHE A 611 5.97 -16.08 12.79
CA PHE A 611 6.59 -17.00 13.75
C PHE A 611 7.57 -17.94 13.05
N SER A 612 8.59 -18.39 13.79
CA SER A 612 9.37 -19.56 13.40
C SER A 612 8.50 -20.81 13.40
N HIS A 613 8.94 -21.84 12.67
CA HIS A 613 8.19 -23.09 12.53
C HIS A 613 7.94 -23.83 13.86
N ASP A 614 8.77 -23.58 14.88
CA ASP A 614 8.67 -24.15 16.23
C ASP A 614 7.99 -23.20 17.23
N GLY A 615 7.59 -22.01 16.79
CA GLY A 615 6.96 -20.99 17.64
C GLY A 615 7.89 -20.29 18.62
N ARG A 616 9.20 -20.62 18.69
CA ARG A 616 10.13 -20.02 19.65
C ARG A 616 10.51 -18.59 19.33
N LEU A 617 10.63 -18.26 18.04
CA LEU A 617 10.98 -16.92 17.59
C LEU A 617 9.80 -16.26 16.89
N ILE A 618 9.75 -14.94 17.01
CA ILE A 618 8.90 -14.07 16.20
C ILE A 618 9.75 -13.00 15.54
N ALA A 619 9.59 -12.87 14.22
CA ALA A 619 10.25 -11.84 13.43
C ALA A 619 9.25 -10.78 13.01
N ALA A 620 9.68 -9.52 12.98
CA ALA A 620 8.90 -8.42 12.45
C ALA A 620 9.76 -7.48 11.61
N THR A 621 9.15 -6.86 10.61
CA THR A 621 9.74 -5.77 9.84
C THR A 621 8.99 -4.47 10.07
N THR A 622 9.68 -3.35 9.89
CA THR A 622 9.11 -2.01 10.08
C THR A 622 9.18 -1.18 8.81
N SER A 623 8.43 -0.08 8.76
CA SER A 623 8.49 0.92 7.69
C SER A 623 9.87 1.59 7.58
N ALA A 624 10.62 1.63 8.68
CA ALA A 624 12.02 2.08 8.70
C ALA A 624 13.02 1.01 8.21
N CYS A 625 12.52 -0.09 7.61
CA CYS A 625 13.32 -1.20 7.09
C CYS A 625 14.10 -1.98 8.17
N GLN A 626 13.67 -1.91 9.44
CA GLN A 626 14.29 -2.69 10.51
C GLN A 626 13.82 -4.15 10.44
N LEU A 627 14.73 -5.09 10.72
CA LEU A 627 14.41 -6.48 11.03
C LEU A 627 14.56 -6.66 12.54
N LEU A 628 13.50 -7.13 13.19
CA LEU A 628 13.48 -7.36 14.62
C LEU A 628 13.12 -8.83 14.90
N LEU A 629 13.82 -9.46 15.84
CA LEU A 629 13.65 -10.86 16.22
C LEU A 629 13.55 -10.96 17.74
N TRP A 630 12.52 -11.63 18.24
CA TRP A 630 12.33 -11.85 19.67
C TRP A 630 12.13 -13.32 20.00
N ASP A 631 12.64 -13.72 21.15
CA ASP A 631 12.29 -14.97 21.78
C ASP A 631 10.88 -14.84 22.40
N THR A 632 10.01 -15.80 22.13
CA THR A 632 8.62 -15.79 22.58
C THR A 632 8.47 -16.18 24.05
N VAL A 633 9.39 -16.97 24.60
CA VAL A 633 9.37 -17.43 25.99
C VAL A 633 9.79 -16.30 26.92
N ASP A 634 10.93 -15.68 26.63
CA ASP A 634 11.50 -14.62 27.47
C ASP A 634 11.07 -13.21 27.04
N CYS A 635 10.41 -13.07 25.89
CA CYS A 635 10.02 -11.78 25.28
C CYS A 635 11.20 -10.79 25.13
N ARG A 636 12.41 -11.33 24.91
CA ARG A 636 13.65 -10.54 24.73
C ARG A 636 14.10 -10.57 23.28
N GLN A 637 14.72 -9.47 22.85
CA GLN A 637 15.28 -9.39 21.50
C GLN A 637 16.47 -10.35 21.37
N VAL A 638 16.53 -11.07 20.26
CA VAL A 638 17.58 -12.04 19.97
C VAL A 638 18.91 -11.31 19.75
N GLN A 639 19.98 -11.80 20.37
CA GLN A 639 21.29 -11.15 20.31
C GLN A 639 21.80 -10.93 18.88
N TRP A 640 21.61 -11.91 17.98
CA TRP A 640 21.95 -11.76 16.55
C TRP A 640 21.35 -10.50 15.92
N CYS A 641 20.10 -10.17 16.28
CA CYS A 641 19.42 -8.99 15.77
C CYS A 641 20.06 -7.69 16.24
N LEU A 642 20.54 -7.65 17.48
CA LEU A 642 21.25 -6.51 18.05
C LEU A 642 22.61 -6.34 17.37
N ASP A 643 23.34 -7.44 17.20
CA ASP A 643 24.67 -7.43 16.59
C ASP A 643 24.63 -7.04 15.10
N ASN A 644 23.51 -7.28 14.40
CA ASN A 644 23.36 -7.05 12.96
C ASN A 644 22.38 -5.93 12.59
N ALA A 645 21.91 -5.14 13.56
CA ALA A 645 20.81 -4.18 13.38
C ALA A 645 21.05 -3.20 12.21
N GLU A 646 22.22 -2.56 12.18
CA GLU A 646 22.58 -1.58 11.15
C GLU A 646 22.74 -2.22 9.77
N ALA A 647 23.47 -3.33 9.69
CA ALA A 647 23.74 -4.02 8.43
C ALA A 647 22.48 -4.63 7.81
N ALA A 648 21.60 -5.23 8.63
CA ALA A 648 20.31 -5.76 8.18
C ALA A 648 19.38 -4.64 7.70
N THR A 649 19.30 -3.54 8.44
CA THR A 649 18.50 -2.36 8.06
C THR A 649 19.00 -1.78 6.74
N ALA A 650 20.32 -1.64 6.56
CA ALA A 650 20.92 -1.15 5.33
C ALA A 650 20.68 -2.09 4.13
N ALA A 651 20.67 -3.41 4.35
CA ALA A 651 20.34 -4.38 3.31
C ALA A 651 18.86 -4.28 2.89
N ILE A 652 17.92 -4.21 3.84
CA ILE A 652 16.49 -4.09 3.55
C ILE A 652 16.18 -2.74 2.89
N ALA A 653 16.81 -1.64 3.32
CA ALA A 653 16.60 -0.30 2.75
C ALA A 653 17.04 -0.17 1.27
N ARG A 654 17.81 -1.14 0.74
CA ARG A 654 18.14 -1.22 -0.70
C ARG A 654 17.03 -1.84 -1.55
N LEU A 655 16.03 -2.45 -0.92
CA LEU A 655 14.83 -2.92 -1.61
C LEU A 655 14.01 -1.73 -2.13
N PRO A 656 13.37 -1.88 -3.29
CA PRO A 656 12.44 -0.86 -3.77
C PRO A 656 11.16 -0.91 -2.94
N GLY A 657 10.89 0.17 -2.19
CA GLY A 657 9.71 0.30 -1.33
C GLY A 657 9.84 -0.37 0.04
N ALA A 658 8.84 -0.18 0.89
CA ALA A 658 8.80 -0.76 2.24
C ALA A 658 8.70 -2.31 2.19
N PRO A 659 9.24 -3.01 3.20
CA PRO A 659 9.03 -4.45 3.34
C PRO A 659 7.54 -4.76 3.53
N THR A 660 7.06 -5.84 2.91
CA THR A 660 5.64 -6.21 2.81
C THR A 660 5.34 -7.59 3.37
N ALA A 661 6.32 -8.49 3.40
CA ALA A 661 6.20 -9.80 3.98
C ALA A 661 7.55 -10.30 4.52
N ILE A 662 7.44 -11.26 5.44
CA ILE A 662 8.56 -11.95 6.08
C ILE A 662 8.18 -13.43 6.25
N SER A 663 9.15 -14.32 6.07
CA SER A 663 8.93 -15.77 6.17
C SER A 663 10.14 -16.48 6.74
N PHE A 664 9.92 -17.40 7.68
CA PHE A 664 10.92 -18.36 8.16
C PHE A 664 10.96 -19.61 7.28
N ASN A 665 12.14 -20.21 7.16
CA ASN A 665 12.25 -21.56 6.62
C ASN A 665 11.49 -22.57 7.52
N PRO A 666 10.80 -23.57 6.96
CA PRO A 666 10.21 -24.64 7.73
C PRO A 666 11.27 -25.67 8.19
N ALA A 667 10.90 -26.53 9.14
CA ALA A 667 11.78 -27.58 9.65
C ALA A 667 12.18 -28.56 8.54
N ALA A 668 13.43 -29.04 8.54
CA ALA A 668 13.91 -30.02 7.57
C ALA A 668 13.16 -31.36 7.69
N ALA A 669 12.82 -31.98 6.55
CA ALA A 669 12.12 -33.25 6.51
C ALA A 669 12.91 -34.35 7.25
N GLY A 670 12.30 -34.97 8.27
CA GLY A 670 12.91 -36.05 9.07
C GLY A 670 13.64 -35.61 10.36
N ALA A 671 13.61 -34.33 10.72
CA ALA A 671 14.12 -33.87 12.01
C ALA A 671 13.28 -34.48 13.16
N SER A 672 13.93 -35.18 14.10
CA SER A 672 13.27 -35.69 15.30
C SER A 672 12.79 -34.54 16.20
N ALA A 673 11.83 -34.80 17.10
CA ALA A 673 11.39 -33.81 18.09
C ALA A 673 12.54 -33.25 18.97
N ALA A 674 13.66 -33.98 19.08
CA ALA A 674 14.89 -33.53 19.74
C ALA A 674 15.80 -32.68 18.82
N ALA A 675 15.80 -32.93 17.51
CA ALA A 675 16.50 -32.11 16.51
C ALA A 675 15.77 -30.78 16.20
N ALA A 676 14.47 -30.70 16.53
CA ALA A 676 13.68 -29.47 16.48
C ALA A 676 14.07 -28.43 17.55
N ALA A 677 14.84 -28.83 18.57
CA ALA A 677 15.43 -27.93 19.57
C ALA A 677 16.78 -27.36 19.10
N ALA A 678 16.89 -27.00 17.82
CA ALA A 678 18.12 -26.45 17.27
C ALA A 678 18.49 -25.12 17.95
N PRO A 679 19.79 -24.82 18.19
CA PRO A 679 20.22 -23.48 18.55
C PRO A 679 19.80 -22.49 17.45
N ALA A 680 19.72 -21.19 17.76
CA ALA A 680 19.30 -20.12 16.84
C ALA A 680 20.02 -20.10 15.47
N ALA A 681 21.12 -20.87 15.34
CA ALA A 681 21.90 -21.14 14.13
C ALA A 681 21.21 -22.03 13.05
N ALA A 682 19.91 -22.37 13.16
CA ALA A 682 19.18 -23.15 12.14
C ALA A 682 18.12 -22.34 11.35
N TYR A 683 17.90 -21.07 11.70
CA TYR A 683 16.86 -20.24 11.10
C TYR A 683 17.35 -19.42 9.92
N ARG A 684 16.49 -19.33 8.91
CA ARG A 684 16.62 -18.45 7.76
C ARG A 684 15.36 -17.64 7.62
N VAL A 685 15.55 -16.38 7.25
CA VAL A 685 14.48 -15.41 7.12
C VAL A 685 14.58 -14.78 5.74
N VAL A 686 13.46 -14.76 5.02
CA VAL A 686 13.33 -13.95 3.82
C VAL A 686 12.43 -12.77 4.13
N VAL A 687 12.89 -11.58 3.78
CA VAL A 687 12.13 -10.33 3.79
C VAL A 687 11.93 -9.89 2.36
N ASN A 688 10.72 -9.50 1.97
CA ASN A 688 10.45 -9.02 0.62
C ASN A 688 9.70 -7.69 0.58
N SER A 689 9.95 -6.94 -0.49
CA SER A 689 9.15 -5.80 -0.92
C SER A 689 8.50 -6.10 -2.26
N ASN A 690 7.74 -5.15 -2.80
CA ASN A 690 7.09 -5.30 -4.10
C ASN A 690 8.04 -5.34 -5.31
N GLY A 691 9.36 -5.21 -5.13
CA GLY A 691 10.32 -5.31 -6.24
C GLY A 691 11.61 -6.06 -5.91
N GLY A 692 11.62 -6.84 -4.83
CA GLY A 692 12.78 -7.65 -4.48
C GLY A 692 12.63 -8.40 -3.16
N MET A 693 13.66 -9.17 -2.83
CA MET A 693 13.78 -9.91 -1.58
C MET A 693 15.21 -9.86 -1.03
N VAL A 694 15.34 -10.06 0.28
CA VAL A 694 16.61 -10.22 0.98
C VAL A 694 16.52 -11.48 1.82
N HIS A 695 17.57 -12.31 1.76
CA HIS A 695 17.69 -13.53 2.55
C HIS A 695 18.72 -13.37 3.67
N PHE A 696 18.32 -13.71 4.88
CA PHE A 696 19.14 -13.71 6.09
C PHE A 696 19.30 -15.13 6.63
N ASP A 697 20.54 -15.57 6.81
CA ASP A 697 20.94 -16.76 7.56
C ASP A 697 21.32 -16.32 8.98
N LEU A 698 20.52 -16.71 9.99
CA LEU A 698 20.72 -16.28 11.37
C LEU A 698 21.92 -16.97 12.05
N SER A 699 22.57 -17.92 11.38
CA SER A 699 23.83 -18.53 11.84
C SER A 699 25.08 -17.71 11.52
N ARG A 700 24.96 -16.70 10.64
CA ARG A 700 26.09 -15.91 10.13
C ARG A 700 25.84 -14.42 10.37
N PRO A 701 26.89 -13.61 10.58
CA PRO A 701 26.74 -12.16 10.54
C PRO A 701 26.31 -11.67 9.15
N VAL A 702 25.68 -10.51 9.08
CA VAL A 702 25.32 -9.83 7.83
C VAL A 702 26.57 -9.15 7.27
N ALA A 703 26.74 -9.17 5.94
CA ALA A 703 27.94 -8.62 5.32
C ALA A 703 28.09 -7.10 5.56
N GLU A 704 29.22 -6.65 6.11
CA GLU A 704 29.45 -5.22 6.41
C GLU A 704 29.60 -4.33 5.15
N THR A 705 29.67 -4.91 3.96
CA THR A 705 29.68 -4.17 2.68
C THR A 705 28.50 -3.22 2.53
N TYR A 706 27.41 -3.45 3.27
CA TYR A 706 26.25 -2.56 3.28
C TYR A 706 26.51 -1.20 3.96
N LEU A 707 27.51 -1.10 4.86
CA LEU A 707 27.79 0.10 5.65
C LEU A 707 28.67 1.13 4.93
N THR A 708 29.43 0.73 3.90
CA THR A 708 30.35 1.64 3.21
C THR A 708 29.62 2.55 2.20
N GLY A 709 29.23 3.76 2.63
CA GLY A 709 28.50 4.76 1.84
C GLY A 709 29.20 5.36 0.59
N LYS A 710 30.33 4.81 0.13
CA LYS A 710 31.01 5.29 -1.09
C LYS A 710 30.28 4.88 -2.38
N GLU A 711 29.47 3.83 -2.36
CA GLU A 711 28.74 3.36 -3.55
C GLU A 711 27.43 4.13 -3.81
N ALA A 712 26.71 4.53 -2.75
CA ALA A 712 25.45 5.28 -2.86
C ALA A 712 25.60 6.66 -3.53
N ARG A 713 26.76 7.32 -3.34
CA ARG A 713 27.05 8.65 -3.90
C ARG A 713 27.42 8.62 -5.39
N ARG A 714 27.88 7.48 -5.92
CA ARG A 714 28.21 7.29 -7.35
C ARG A 714 26.98 6.88 -8.18
N GLN A 715 26.04 6.12 -7.61
CA GLN A 715 24.84 5.66 -8.31
C GLN A 715 23.81 6.78 -8.60
N ARG A 716 23.78 7.86 -7.81
CA ARG A 716 22.87 9.00 -8.06
C ARG A 716 23.22 9.85 -9.30
N ARG A 717 24.40 9.69 -9.91
CA ARG A 717 24.89 10.62 -10.96
C ARG A 717 24.76 10.12 -12.41
N ARG A 718 24.37 8.87 -12.66
CA ARG A 718 24.10 8.36 -14.03
C ARG A 718 23.07 7.23 -13.98
N PRO A 719 22.02 7.23 -14.83
CA PRO A 719 21.31 6.00 -15.16
C PRO A 719 22.24 5.18 -16.06
N VAL A 720 23.05 4.33 -15.44
CA VAL A 720 23.87 3.35 -16.17
C VAL A 720 23.02 2.09 -16.34
N PRO A 721 23.04 1.41 -17.50
CA PRO A 721 22.49 0.07 -17.61
C PRO A 721 23.10 -0.80 -16.52
N VAL A 722 22.26 -1.54 -15.80
CA VAL A 722 22.65 -2.35 -14.65
C VAL A 722 23.48 -3.53 -15.15
N GLU A 723 24.79 -3.34 -15.27
CA GLU A 723 25.71 -4.48 -15.17
C GLU A 723 25.81 -4.83 -13.69
N ASP A 724 25.23 -5.98 -13.33
CA ASP A 724 25.40 -6.65 -12.04
C ASP A 724 26.91 -6.81 -11.79
N ARG A 725 27.49 -5.90 -11.02
CA ARG A 725 28.78 -6.20 -10.40
C ARG A 725 28.57 -7.36 -9.44
N PRO A 726 29.52 -8.30 -9.34
CA PRO A 726 29.37 -9.44 -8.46
C PRO A 726 29.49 -8.96 -7.01
N GLU A 727 28.36 -8.57 -6.40
CA GLU A 727 28.19 -8.76 -4.97
C GLU A 727 28.59 -10.21 -4.68
N SER A 728 29.45 -10.43 -3.68
CA SER A 728 30.05 -11.73 -3.43
C SER A 728 28.95 -12.80 -3.34
N ARG A 729 28.92 -13.70 -4.34
CA ARG A 729 27.93 -14.79 -4.39
C ARG A 729 27.97 -15.53 -3.05
N GLY A 730 26.84 -15.55 -2.34
CA GLY A 730 26.71 -16.21 -1.04
C GLY A 730 26.85 -15.34 0.21
N SER A 731 26.92 -14.01 0.07
CA SER A 731 26.88 -13.09 1.23
C SER A 731 25.53 -13.12 1.94
N ASN A 732 25.55 -13.10 3.27
CA ASN A 732 24.36 -13.01 4.09
C ASN A 732 23.74 -11.60 3.96
N GLY A 733 22.43 -11.52 3.73
CA GLY A 733 21.73 -10.25 3.48
C GLY A 733 21.80 -9.77 2.02
N ARG A 734 22.13 -10.63 1.05
CA ARG A 734 22.12 -10.28 -0.38
C ARG A 734 20.72 -9.85 -0.85
N VAL A 735 20.69 -8.75 -1.61
CA VAL A 735 19.47 -8.20 -2.21
C VAL A 735 19.26 -8.81 -3.60
N ILE A 736 18.11 -9.43 -3.81
CA ILE A 736 17.68 -9.99 -5.10
C ILE A 736 16.53 -9.14 -5.62
N ARG A 737 16.72 -8.47 -6.76
CA ARG A 737 15.69 -7.64 -7.39
C ARG A 737 14.86 -8.48 -8.37
N THR A 738 13.55 -8.24 -8.39
CA THR A 738 12.65 -8.91 -9.33
C THR A 738 12.40 -8.02 -10.55
N ALA A 739 12.27 -8.63 -11.72
CA ALA A 739 11.95 -7.89 -12.95
C ALA A 739 10.50 -7.39 -12.94
N HIS A 740 9.61 -8.14 -12.32
CA HIS A 740 8.21 -7.79 -12.15
C HIS A 740 7.86 -7.53 -10.69
N PRO A 741 6.79 -6.78 -10.43
CA PRO A 741 6.27 -6.62 -9.08
C PRO A 741 6.02 -7.97 -8.40
N ALA A 742 6.65 -8.18 -7.25
CA ALA A 742 6.43 -9.33 -6.40
C ALA A 742 5.20 -9.08 -5.52
N VAL A 743 4.16 -9.89 -5.67
CA VAL A 743 2.95 -9.81 -4.84
C VAL A 743 3.15 -10.54 -3.51
N TRP A 744 3.92 -11.63 -3.54
CA TRP A 744 4.22 -12.41 -2.34
C TRP A 744 5.50 -13.23 -2.54
N VAL A 745 6.29 -13.35 -1.46
CA VAL A 745 7.46 -14.21 -1.40
C VAL A 745 7.47 -14.92 -0.05
N GLY A 746 7.78 -16.21 -0.05
CA GLY A 746 7.97 -16.93 1.20
C GLY A 746 8.43 -18.36 1.00
N HIS A 747 8.79 -19.01 2.11
CA HIS A 747 9.21 -20.39 2.11
C HIS A 747 8.02 -21.32 1.91
N VAL A 748 8.21 -22.30 1.02
CA VAL A 748 7.25 -23.38 0.75
C VAL A 748 7.82 -24.76 1.04
N GLY A 749 9.11 -24.80 1.39
CA GLY A 749 9.88 -25.96 1.84
C GLY A 749 11.18 -25.52 2.52
N PRO A 750 11.94 -26.42 3.15
CA PRO A 750 13.11 -26.08 3.98
C PRO A 750 14.23 -25.34 3.23
N ALA A 751 14.31 -25.54 1.92
CA ALA A 751 15.24 -24.86 1.03
C ALA A 751 14.55 -24.39 -0.27
N GLU A 752 13.24 -24.17 -0.22
CA GLU A 752 12.41 -23.81 -1.36
C GLU A 752 11.66 -22.50 -1.10
N LEU A 753 11.74 -21.58 -2.05
CA LEU A 753 11.00 -20.31 -2.04
C LEU A 753 9.97 -20.27 -3.16
N LEU A 754 8.82 -19.68 -2.90
CA LEU A 754 7.84 -19.32 -3.93
C LEU A 754 7.83 -17.80 -4.09
N LEU A 755 8.08 -17.35 -5.32
CA LEU A 755 7.97 -15.96 -5.76
C LEU A 755 6.75 -15.82 -6.66
N LEU A 756 5.75 -15.09 -6.18
CA LEU A 756 4.54 -14.76 -6.92
C LEU A 756 4.70 -13.38 -7.57
N GLU A 757 4.80 -13.34 -8.90
CA GLU A 757 4.98 -12.11 -9.66
C GLU A 757 3.72 -11.74 -10.46
N LYS A 758 3.47 -10.45 -10.61
CA LYS A 758 2.51 -9.93 -11.59
C LYS A 758 3.24 -9.11 -12.65
N PRO A 759 3.46 -9.65 -13.87
CA PRO A 759 3.96 -8.87 -14.98
C PRO A 759 3.02 -7.71 -15.27
N TRP A 760 3.55 -6.48 -15.17
CA TRP A 760 2.70 -5.29 -15.29
C TRP A 760 2.15 -5.10 -16.71
N GLU A 761 2.89 -5.54 -17.72
CA GLU A 761 2.43 -5.59 -19.11
C GLU A 761 1.11 -6.36 -19.27
N LYS A 762 0.92 -7.45 -18.51
CA LYS A 762 -0.34 -8.21 -18.52
C LYS A 762 -1.48 -7.40 -17.90
N VAL A 763 -1.21 -6.62 -16.85
CA VAL A 763 -2.22 -5.71 -16.27
C VAL A 763 -2.62 -4.67 -17.30
N LEU A 764 -1.65 -4.04 -17.96
CA LEU A 764 -1.91 -3.00 -18.96
C LEU A 764 -2.65 -3.56 -20.19
N ALA A 765 -2.39 -4.79 -20.59
CA ALA A 765 -3.09 -5.45 -21.70
C ALA A 765 -4.58 -5.73 -21.41
N GLU A 766 -4.99 -5.74 -20.14
CA GLU A 766 -6.40 -5.89 -19.75
C GLU A 766 -7.15 -4.55 -19.73
N LEU A 767 -6.43 -3.42 -19.78
CA LEU A 767 -7.01 -2.09 -19.80
C LEU A 767 -7.36 -1.69 -21.25
N PRO A 768 -8.35 -0.79 -21.43
CA PRO A 768 -8.58 -0.15 -22.72
C PRO A 768 -7.30 0.52 -23.24
N PRO A 769 -7.09 0.60 -24.56
CA PRO A 769 -5.88 1.20 -25.11
C PRO A 769 -5.75 2.67 -24.64
N PRO A 770 -4.56 3.09 -24.16
CA PRO A 770 -4.36 4.46 -23.71
C PRO A 770 -4.43 5.43 -24.90
N LEU A 771 -4.85 6.67 -24.64
CA LEU A 771 -4.89 7.72 -25.67
C LEU A 771 -3.50 7.98 -26.29
N TYR A 772 -2.45 7.87 -25.48
CA TYR A 772 -1.06 8.01 -25.91
C TYR A 772 -0.29 6.71 -25.69
N LEU A 773 0.26 6.18 -26.79
CA LEU A 773 1.28 5.13 -26.74
C LEU A 773 2.66 5.77 -26.79
N HIS A 774 3.54 5.40 -25.87
CA HIS A 774 4.93 5.79 -25.93
C HIS A 774 5.54 5.22 -27.23
N ARG A 775 6.09 6.09 -28.08
CA ARG A 775 6.68 5.70 -29.38
C ARG A 775 7.93 4.82 -29.23
N TYR A 776 8.52 4.77 -28.03
CA TYR A 776 9.68 3.95 -27.67
C TYR A 776 9.53 3.42 -26.23
N GLY A 777 9.54 2.10 -26.07
CA GLY A 777 9.51 1.39 -24.78
C GLY A 777 8.12 0.93 -24.34
N ASN A 778 7.96 -0.38 -24.16
CA ASN A 778 6.89 -1.01 -23.37
C ASN A 778 7.40 -1.26 -21.96
#